data_AF-A0AAD1SEZ1-F1
#
_entry.id   AF-A0AAD1SEZ1-F1
#
_cell.length_a   1.000
_cell.length_b   1.000
_cell.length_c   1.000
_cell.angle_alpha   90.00
_cell.angle_beta   90.00
_cell.angle_gamma   90.00
#
_symmetry.space_group_name_H-M   'P 1'
#
loop_
_entity.id
_entity.type
_entity.pdbx_description
1 polymer ?
#
loop_
_entity_poly.entity_id
_entity_poly.type
_entity_poly.pdbx_seq_one_letter_code
_entity_poly.pdbx_strand_id
1 'polypeptide(L)'
;MSWYPCYSIIRMSWYPCNVSLECNGIPAIASSECHGIPAIASSECHGIPATASSECHGIPATASSEYHVIPTIASSECHGIPATASSECHVFPAIASSECHGIPATASSECHGIPATASSECHGIHATASSECHGIPATASSEYHVIPAIASSECHGIPAIASSECHGIPATASSECHVIPAIASSECHGIPATASSECHGIPATASSECHGIHATASSECHGIPATASSECHGIPATASSECNGIPATASSECHGIPATASSECHGIPATASSECHGIPATASTECHGIHATASSECHGIPATASSEYHVIPAIASSECHGISAIASSECHGIPATASSECHVIPAIASSECHGIPATASSECHGIPATASSECHGIHATASSECHGIPATASSECHGIPATASSECNGIPATASSECHGIPATASSECHGIPATASSECHGIPATASTECHGIHATASSECHGIPATASSEYHVIPAIASSECHGIPAIASSECHGIPATASSECHVIPAIASSECHGIPATASSECHGIPATASTECHGIHATASSECHGIPATASSECHGIPATASSECHGIPATASSECHGIPATASSACHGIPATASSECHGILATASYECHVIPAIASSECHGIPATASSECHGISATASSECHGIPATA
;
A
#
# COMPACT_ATOMS: atom_id res chain seq x y z
N MET A 1 19.81 28.10 59.83
CA MET A 1 21.19 28.18 60.36
C MET A 1 21.28 27.23 61.60
N SER A 2 21.77 25.95 61.49
CA SER A 2 21.90 24.88 62.56
C SER A 2 22.40 23.45 62.07
N TRP A 3 22.82 22.47 62.94
CA TRP A 3 22.90 20.97 62.66
C TRP A 3 23.88 20.07 63.54
N TYR A 4 23.92 18.70 63.38
CA TYR A 4 24.38 17.68 64.41
C TYR A 4 25.03 16.30 63.87
N PRO A 5 24.86 15.01 64.38
CA PRO A 5 25.60 13.76 63.91
C PRO A 5 26.03 12.62 64.95
N CYS A 6 26.56 11.42 64.54
CA CYS A 6 26.67 10.11 65.30
C CYS A 6 27.88 9.13 64.97
N TYR A 7 27.83 7.77 65.22
CA TYR A 7 28.86 6.70 64.87
C TYR A 7 28.82 5.29 65.61
N SER A 8 29.95 4.53 65.73
CA SER A 8 30.29 3.22 65.03
C SER A 8 30.24 1.77 65.72
N ILE A 9 30.98 0.73 65.20
CA ILE A 9 30.72 -0.77 65.23
C ILE A 9 31.95 -1.75 65.46
N ILE A 10 31.76 -3.10 65.60
CA ILE A 10 32.81 -4.21 65.69
C ILE A 10 32.30 -5.67 65.34
N ARG A 11 33.14 -6.70 65.00
CA ARG A 11 32.73 -8.12 64.62
C ARG A 11 33.73 -9.31 64.89
N MET A 12 33.27 -10.60 64.92
CA MET A 12 34.04 -11.88 65.17
C MET A 12 33.60 -13.08 64.26
N SER A 13 32.97 -14.15 64.80
CA SER A 13 32.32 -15.27 64.06
C SER A 13 30.80 -15.06 64.02
N TRP A 14 30.17 -15.27 62.87
CA TRP A 14 28.70 -15.28 62.72
C TRP A 14 28.20 -16.72 62.49
N TYR A 15 26.92 -17.06 62.63
CA TYR A 15 25.73 -16.22 62.90
C TYR A 15 24.89 -16.85 64.04
N PRO A 16 23.78 -16.25 64.54
CA PRO A 16 23.15 -14.96 64.18
C PRO A 16 23.28 -13.89 65.29
N CYS A 17 22.90 -12.62 65.12
CA CYS A 17 22.83 -11.74 63.93
C CYS A 17 22.60 -10.29 64.38
N ASN A 18 21.54 -10.07 65.18
CA ASN A 18 20.72 -8.87 65.11
C ASN A 18 20.35 -8.25 66.47
N VAL A 19 19.89 -7.00 66.42
CA VAL A 19 19.13 -6.34 67.49
C VAL A 19 17.64 -6.53 67.17
N SER A 20 16.85 -6.99 68.14
CA SER A 20 15.38 -7.06 68.03
C SER A 20 14.77 -5.90 68.82
N LEU A 21 13.78 -5.21 68.27
CA LEU A 21 13.20 -3.99 68.83
C LEU A 21 11.67 -4.11 69.00
N GLU A 22 11.19 -3.63 70.14
CA GLU A 22 9.77 -3.44 70.50
C GLU A 22 9.55 -1.92 70.74
N CYS A 23 8.37 -1.36 70.43
CA CYS A 23 8.32 -0.07 69.69
C CYS A 23 7.81 1.22 70.40
N ASN A 24 7.63 2.29 69.59
CA ASN A 24 7.35 3.72 69.88
C ASN A 24 8.62 4.62 70.01
N GLY A 25 9.35 4.82 68.90
CA GLY A 25 10.68 5.46 68.84
C GLY A 25 11.21 5.68 67.41
N ILE A 26 12.46 5.23 67.08
CA ILE A 26 12.98 5.13 65.68
C ILE A 26 14.10 4.07 65.38
N PRO A 27 15.45 4.31 65.49
CA PRO A 27 16.36 3.97 64.37
C PRO A 27 17.56 3.03 64.64
N ALA A 28 18.17 2.49 63.57
CA ALA A 28 19.46 1.78 63.56
C ALA A 28 20.47 2.41 62.55
N ILE A 29 21.68 2.76 63.00
CA ILE A 29 22.61 3.65 62.27
C ILE A 29 24.06 3.15 62.32
N ALA A 30 24.80 3.29 61.21
CA ALA A 30 26.19 2.87 61.07
C ALA A 30 26.97 3.64 59.97
N SER A 31 28.31 3.62 59.90
CA SER A 31 29.27 3.42 60.99
C SER A 31 30.70 3.83 60.62
N SER A 32 31.22 3.23 59.55
CA SER A 32 32.61 2.80 59.39
C SER A 32 32.68 1.97 58.10
N GLU A 33 33.86 1.49 57.71
CA GLU A 33 33.97 0.17 57.09
C GLU A 33 33.24 -0.86 57.99
N CYS A 34 32.23 -1.55 57.45
CA CYS A 34 31.28 -2.36 58.20
C CYS A 34 30.94 -3.69 57.50
N HIS A 35 30.48 -4.68 58.27
CA HIS A 35 30.08 -6.00 57.78
C HIS A 35 28.77 -6.39 58.47
N GLY A 36 27.64 -6.24 57.77
CA GLY A 36 26.29 -6.55 58.25
C GLY A 36 25.69 -5.49 59.17
N ILE A 37 24.69 -4.75 58.69
CA ILE A 37 23.78 -3.93 59.53
C ILE A 37 22.34 -4.48 59.41
N PRO A 38 21.98 -5.53 60.16
CA PRO A 38 20.62 -6.07 60.13
C PRO A 38 19.66 -5.23 60.97
N ALA A 39 18.63 -4.67 60.33
CA ALA A 39 17.44 -4.16 61.01
C ALA A 39 16.31 -5.20 60.85
N ILE A 40 15.88 -5.78 61.97
CA ILE A 40 14.82 -6.79 61.97
C ILE A 40 13.67 -6.32 62.87
N ALA A 41 12.51 -6.14 62.27
CA ALA A 41 11.27 -5.79 62.97
C ALA A 41 10.35 -7.03 63.05
N SER A 42 9.81 -7.28 64.25
CA SER A 42 8.97 -8.45 64.55
C SER A 42 7.71 -8.10 65.38
N SER A 43 7.32 -6.82 65.42
CA SER A 43 6.15 -6.31 66.13
C SER A 43 5.78 -4.94 65.55
N GLU A 44 4.49 -4.57 65.57
CA GLU A 44 3.95 -3.30 65.04
C GLU A 44 4.86 -2.09 65.33
N CYS A 45 5.37 -1.46 64.27
CA CYS A 45 6.29 -0.33 64.36
C CYS A 45 5.97 0.77 63.35
N HIS A 46 6.02 2.02 63.82
CA HIS A 46 5.87 3.20 62.96
C HIS A 46 7.11 3.50 62.09
N GLY A 47 8.24 2.81 62.33
CA GLY A 47 9.36 2.72 61.40
C GLY A 47 10.72 2.53 62.05
N ILE A 48 11.55 1.66 61.47
CA ILE A 48 12.93 1.39 61.89
C ILE A 48 13.86 1.58 60.68
N PRO A 49 14.43 2.77 60.45
CA PRO A 49 15.40 2.98 59.38
C PRO A 49 16.70 2.21 59.64
N ALA A 50 17.28 1.67 58.55
CA ALA A 50 18.61 1.08 58.51
C ALA A 50 19.51 1.92 57.62
N THR A 51 20.46 2.67 58.23
CA THR A 51 21.27 3.65 57.48
C THR A 51 22.77 3.39 57.59
N ALA A 52 23.46 3.32 56.44
CA ALA A 52 24.92 3.29 56.34
C ALA A 52 25.47 4.55 55.66
N SER A 53 26.50 5.16 56.26
CA SER A 53 27.31 6.21 55.63
C SER A 53 28.80 5.97 55.92
N SER A 54 29.33 4.90 55.30
CA SER A 54 30.66 4.27 55.40
C SER A 54 30.58 2.87 54.73
N GLU A 55 31.70 2.34 54.21
CA GLU A 55 31.75 1.16 53.32
C GLU A 55 31.13 -0.08 53.95
N CYS A 56 30.03 -0.60 53.40
CA CYS A 56 29.26 -1.64 54.10
C CYS A 56 28.98 -2.87 53.24
N HIS A 57 29.45 -4.02 53.73
CA HIS A 57 29.10 -5.33 53.21
C HIS A 57 27.79 -5.81 53.86
N GLY A 58 26.66 -5.57 53.19
CA GLY A 58 25.31 -6.00 53.57
C GLY A 58 24.58 -5.06 54.54
N ILE A 59 23.47 -4.47 54.06
CA ILE A 59 22.51 -3.70 54.87
C ILE A 59 21.11 -4.33 54.76
N PRO A 60 20.84 -5.49 55.39
CA PRO A 60 19.52 -6.12 55.30
C PRO A 60 18.49 -5.47 56.25
N ALA A 61 17.37 -5.02 55.68
CA ALA A 61 16.14 -4.72 56.43
C ALA A 61 15.11 -5.83 56.20
N THR A 62 14.54 -6.37 57.28
CA THR A 62 13.55 -7.46 57.20
C THR A 62 12.42 -7.26 58.21
N ALA A 63 11.19 -7.47 57.75
CA ALA A 63 9.98 -7.01 58.44
C ALA A 63 8.86 -8.06 58.36
N SER A 64 8.35 -8.51 59.53
CA SER A 64 7.39 -9.64 59.63
C SER A 64 6.14 -9.40 60.50
N SER A 65 5.58 -8.18 60.50
CA SER A 65 4.23 -7.82 60.99
C SER A 65 3.75 -6.53 60.27
N GLU A 66 2.70 -5.85 60.74
CA GLU A 66 2.23 -4.61 60.10
C GLU A 66 3.18 -3.41 60.33
N TYR A 67 3.47 -2.63 59.27
CA TYR A 67 4.37 -1.45 59.34
C TYR A 67 3.97 -0.27 58.45
N HIS A 68 4.28 0.95 58.91
CA HIS A 68 4.21 2.15 58.07
C HIS A 68 5.42 2.29 57.13
N VAL A 69 6.63 2.58 57.63
CA VAL A 69 7.81 2.81 56.77
C VAL A 69 9.10 2.22 57.35
N ILE A 70 9.77 1.33 56.61
CA ILE A 70 11.10 0.80 56.96
C ILE A 70 12.05 1.08 55.79
N PRO A 71 12.84 2.17 55.83
CA PRO A 71 13.74 2.53 54.76
C PRO A 71 15.16 1.97 54.98
N THR A 72 15.73 1.37 53.94
CA THR A 72 17.14 1.00 53.90
C THR A 72 17.90 2.01 53.05
N ILE A 73 18.91 2.68 53.62
CA ILE A 73 19.62 3.78 52.96
C ILE A 73 21.14 3.60 53.06
N ALA A 74 21.83 3.59 51.92
CA ALA A 74 23.29 3.70 51.83
C ALA A 74 23.69 5.07 51.23
N SER A 75 24.69 5.71 51.83
CA SER A 75 25.29 6.98 51.36
C SER A 75 26.80 6.84 51.14
N SER A 76 27.23 5.65 50.75
CA SER A 76 28.61 5.19 50.61
C SER A 76 28.65 3.81 49.96
N GLU A 77 29.77 3.47 49.29
CA GLU A 77 30.02 2.15 48.67
C GLU A 77 29.47 0.97 49.48
N CYS A 78 28.65 0.13 48.84
CA CYS A 78 27.99 -0.97 49.54
C CYS A 78 27.74 -2.22 48.68
N HIS A 79 27.87 -3.38 49.32
CA HIS A 79 27.62 -4.68 48.72
C HIS A 79 26.33 -5.27 49.30
N GLY A 80 25.21 -5.08 48.60
CA GLY A 80 23.87 -5.55 48.96
C GLY A 80 23.10 -4.63 49.90
N ILE A 81 22.01 -4.03 49.39
CA ILE A 81 20.98 -3.31 50.16
C ILE A 81 19.62 -4.04 50.08
N PRO A 82 19.47 -5.28 50.61
CA PRO A 82 18.20 -5.99 50.52
C PRO A 82 17.17 -5.44 51.51
N ALA A 83 16.00 -5.10 51.00
CA ALA A 83 14.83 -4.69 51.77
C ALA A 83 13.70 -5.69 51.53
N THR A 84 13.24 -6.40 52.57
CA THR A 84 12.24 -7.47 52.44
C THR A 84 11.10 -7.36 53.45
N ALA A 85 9.87 -7.24 52.95
CA ALA A 85 8.64 -7.31 53.71
C ALA A 85 7.91 -8.64 53.47
N SER A 86 7.41 -9.27 54.54
CA SER A 86 6.62 -10.51 54.45
C SER A 86 5.24 -10.37 55.12
N SER A 87 4.72 -9.14 55.16
CA SER A 87 3.53 -8.70 55.89
C SER A 87 3.17 -7.26 55.51
N GLU A 88 1.90 -6.88 55.69
CA GLU A 88 1.32 -5.63 55.17
C GLU A 88 2.16 -4.37 55.45
N CYS A 89 2.40 -3.57 54.40
CA CYS A 89 3.29 -2.41 54.48
C CYS A 89 2.79 -1.16 53.74
N HIS A 90 3.03 0.03 54.30
CA HIS A 90 2.71 1.27 53.58
C HIS A 90 3.82 1.68 52.60
N VAL A 91 5.10 1.76 53.01
CA VAL A 91 6.22 1.96 52.05
C VAL A 91 7.48 1.22 52.50
N PHE A 92 8.12 0.48 51.59
CA PHE A 92 9.33 -0.30 51.87
C PHE A 92 10.49 0.06 50.90
N PRO A 93 11.16 1.21 51.09
CA PRO A 93 12.12 1.72 50.13
C PRO A 93 13.56 1.21 50.36
N ALA A 94 14.24 0.86 49.28
CA ALA A 94 15.67 0.56 49.25
C ALA A 94 16.42 1.60 48.41
N ILE A 95 17.35 2.34 49.02
CA ILE A 95 17.95 3.55 48.43
C ILE A 95 19.48 3.52 48.53
N ALA A 96 20.18 3.71 47.41
CA ALA A 96 21.61 4.01 47.35
C ALA A 96 21.88 5.43 46.82
N SER A 97 22.82 6.14 47.43
CA SER A 97 23.30 7.46 46.98
C SER A 97 24.79 7.45 46.62
N SER A 98 25.28 6.30 46.17
CA SER A 98 26.69 5.94 46.00
C SER A 98 26.80 4.60 45.26
N GLU A 99 28.01 4.22 44.82
CA GLU A 99 28.24 2.94 44.16
C GLU A 99 27.67 1.73 44.93
N CYS A 100 27.00 0.81 44.24
CA CYS A 100 26.37 -0.33 44.91
C CYS A 100 26.31 -1.64 44.10
N HIS A 101 26.44 -2.76 44.81
CA HIS A 101 26.27 -4.09 44.24
C HIS A 101 24.96 -4.70 44.75
N GLY A 102 23.86 -4.41 44.06
CA GLY A 102 22.52 -4.98 44.27
C GLY A 102 21.63 -4.20 45.26
N ILE A 103 20.54 -3.63 44.75
CA ILE A 103 19.41 -3.08 45.53
C ILE A 103 18.13 -3.88 45.26
N PRO A 104 17.86 -4.99 45.96
CA PRO A 104 16.56 -5.67 45.86
C PRO A 104 15.58 -5.17 46.94
N ALA A 105 14.49 -4.56 46.49
CA ALA A 105 13.29 -4.30 47.29
C ALA A 105 12.22 -5.34 46.95
N THR A 106 11.73 -6.08 47.95
CA THR A 106 10.83 -7.23 47.75
C THR A 106 9.72 -7.28 48.79
N ALA A 107 8.47 -7.47 48.35
CA ALA A 107 7.34 -7.77 49.24
C ALA A 107 6.60 -9.05 48.82
N SER A 108 6.16 -9.84 49.81
CA SER A 108 5.34 -11.04 49.62
C SER A 108 3.96 -10.92 50.31
N SER A 109 3.40 -9.72 50.28
CA SER A 109 2.17 -9.30 50.96
C SER A 109 1.69 -7.96 50.39
N GLU A 110 0.46 -7.56 50.70
CA GLU A 110 -0.11 -6.27 50.28
C GLU A 110 0.79 -5.09 50.68
N CYS A 111 1.13 -4.22 49.73
CA CYS A 111 1.99 -3.05 50.00
C CYS A 111 1.64 -1.82 49.14
N HIS A 112 1.56 -0.64 49.76
CA HIS A 112 1.27 0.60 49.03
C HIS A 112 2.46 1.14 48.21
N GLY A 113 3.69 0.67 48.43
CA GLY A 113 4.83 1.03 47.58
C GLY A 113 6.15 0.35 47.91
N ILE A 114 6.83 -0.20 46.90
CA ILE A 114 8.09 -0.95 47.01
C ILE A 114 9.13 -0.33 46.06
N PRO A 115 9.68 0.86 46.37
CA PRO A 115 10.63 1.53 45.48
C PRO A 115 12.06 1.03 45.68
N ALA A 116 12.76 0.77 44.57
CA ALA A 116 14.21 0.58 44.55
C ALA A 116 14.86 1.74 43.77
N THR A 117 15.80 2.44 44.38
CA THR A 117 16.38 3.69 43.83
C THR A 117 17.89 3.74 44.00
N ALA A 118 18.63 4.03 42.93
CA ALA A 118 20.04 4.43 42.99
C ALA A 118 20.28 5.80 42.35
N SER A 119 21.21 6.58 42.89
CA SER A 119 21.68 7.85 42.29
C SER A 119 23.18 7.87 41.95
N SER A 120 23.79 6.69 41.80
CA SER A 120 25.18 6.45 41.40
C SER A 120 25.29 5.03 40.81
N GLU A 121 26.45 4.65 40.27
CA GLU A 121 26.66 3.38 39.54
C GLU A 121 26.24 2.14 40.34
N CYS A 122 25.43 1.24 39.76
CA CYS A 122 25.06 0.00 40.45
C CYS A 122 24.93 -1.26 39.60
N HIS A 123 25.39 -2.36 40.18
CA HIS A 123 25.25 -3.72 39.63
C HIS A 123 23.91 -4.34 40.07
N GLY A 124 22.81 -3.78 39.58
CA GLY A 124 21.44 -4.32 39.70
C GLY A 124 20.52 -3.58 40.68
N ILE A 125 19.33 -3.17 40.21
CA ILE A 125 18.28 -2.50 41.00
C ILE A 125 16.96 -3.22 40.75
N HIS A 126 16.49 -4.00 41.72
CA HIS A 126 15.36 -4.90 41.56
C HIS A 126 14.20 -4.49 42.47
N ALA A 127 13.03 -4.25 41.89
CA ALA A 127 11.80 -4.03 42.65
C ALA A 127 10.80 -5.15 42.30
N THR A 128 10.27 -5.85 43.32
CA THR A 128 9.47 -7.07 43.09
C THR A 128 8.34 -7.25 44.11
N ALA A 129 7.13 -7.56 43.63
CA ALA A 129 6.00 -7.94 44.48
C ALA A 129 5.35 -9.26 44.01
N SER A 130 4.99 -10.12 44.96
CA SER A 130 4.21 -11.33 44.71
C SER A 130 2.80 -11.27 45.31
N SER A 131 2.26 -10.07 45.51
CA SER A 131 0.96 -9.77 46.14
C SER A 131 0.53 -8.35 45.75
N GLU A 132 -0.72 -7.98 46.03
CA GLU A 132 -1.35 -6.73 45.57
C GLU A 132 -0.52 -5.48 45.92
N CYS A 133 -0.42 -4.56 44.96
CA CYS A 133 0.41 -3.37 45.14
C CYS A 133 -0.14 -2.08 44.53
N HIS A 134 0.20 -0.94 45.15
CA HIS A 134 -0.06 0.38 44.57
C HIS A 134 1.13 0.96 43.79
N GLY A 135 2.33 0.36 43.86
CA GLY A 135 3.46 0.76 43.01
C GLY A 135 4.78 0.01 43.24
N ILE A 136 5.46 -0.38 42.15
CA ILE A 136 6.78 -1.04 42.14
C ILE A 136 7.78 -0.25 41.26
N PRO A 137 8.28 0.92 41.67
CA PRO A 137 9.22 1.67 40.86
C PRO A 137 10.67 1.20 41.04
N ALA A 138 11.31 0.77 39.94
CA ALA A 138 12.76 0.57 39.87
C ALA A 138 13.38 1.78 39.14
N THR A 139 14.28 2.50 39.80
CA THR A 139 14.68 3.88 39.40
C THR A 139 16.17 4.13 39.54
N ALA A 140 16.77 4.79 38.54
CA ALA A 140 18.22 4.81 38.37
C ALA A 140 18.73 6.07 37.62
N SER A 141 19.84 6.69 38.06
CA SER A 141 20.37 7.95 37.48
C SER A 141 21.92 8.03 37.30
N SER A 142 22.55 6.94 36.89
CA SER A 142 23.99 6.74 36.62
C SER A 142 24.16 5.52 35.69
N GLU A 143 25.35 4.97 35.49
CA GLU A 143 25.54 3.74 34.70
C GLU A 143 25.03 2.48 35.45
N TYR A 144 24.34 1.56 34.75
CA TYR A 144 23.78 0.32 35.33
C TYR A 144 23.84 -0.91 34.41
N HIS A 145 23.81 -2.09 35.03
CA HIS A 145 23.57 -3.33 34.30
C HIS A 145 22.09 -3.67 34.10
N VAL A 146 21.27 -3.82 35.14
CA VAL A 146 19.84 -4.19 34.97
C VAL A 146 18.94 -3.52 36.02
N ILE A 147 17.77 -3.04 35.59
CA ILE A 147 16.78 -2.34 36.43
C ILE A 147 15.39 -2.99 36.27
N PRO A 148 15.15 -4.21 36.80
CA PRO A 148 13.85 -4.87 36.71
C PRO A 148 12.81 -4.35 37.71
N ALA A 149 11.59 -4.09 37.21
CA ALA A 149 10.38 -3.93 38.01
C ALA A 149 9.38 -5.07 37.66
N ILE A 150 9.00 -5.88 38.65
CA ILE A 150 8.25 -7.13 38.42
C ILE A 150 7.07 -7.28 39.40
N ALA A 151 5.88 -7.55 38.89
CA ALA A 151 4.73 -8.00 39.69
C ALA A 151 4.23 -9.38 39.25
N SER A 152 3.82 -10.19 40.23
CA SER A 152 3.11 -11.46 40.03
C SER A 152 1.72 -11.47 40.67
N SER A 153 1.10 -10.29 40.81
CA SER A 153 -0.21 -10.04 41.40
C SER A 153 -0.71 -8.65 40.97
N GLU A 154 -1.94 -8.25 41.34
CA GLU A 154 -2.59 -7.03 40.88
C GLU A 154 -1.82 -5.77 41.28
N CYS A 155 -1.52 -4.87 40.33
CA CYS A 155 -0.68 -3.71 40.61
C CYS A 155 -1.05 -2.43 39.83
N HIS A 156 -1.16 -1.31 40.56
CA HIS A 156 -1.53 -0.01 39.97
C HIS A 156 -0.40 0.66 39.14
N GLY A 157 0.84 0.19 39.26
CA GLY A 157 1.95 0.72 38.44
C GLY A 157 3.29 0.02 38.67
N ILE A 158 3.97 -0.37 37.59
CA ILE A 158 5.25 -1.09 37.63
C ILE A 158 6.28 -0.36 36.74
N PRO A 159 6.75 0.84 37.11
CA PRO A 159 7.67 1.60 36.27
C PRO A 159 9.13 1.19 36.48
N ALA A 160 9.80 0.84 35.39
CA ALA A 160 11.26 0.69 35.35
C ALA A 160 11.87 1.86 34.56
N ILE A 161 12.74 2.64 35.18
CA ILE A 161 13.22 3.94 34.64
C ILE A 161 14.73 4.10 34.84
N ALA A 162 15.46 4.36 33.74
CA ALA A 162 16.87 4.75 33.76
C ALA A 162 17.08 6.12 33.09
N SER A 163 17.81 7.02 33.76
CA SER A 163 18.19 8.34 33.22
C SER A 163 19.63 8.40 32.66
N SER A 164 20.27 7.25 32.48
CA SER A 164 21.70 7.07 32.15
C SER A 164 21.94 5.63 31.66
N GLU A 165 23.15 5.32 31.19
CA GLU A 165 23.45 4.12 30.37
C GLU A 165 23.04 2.78 31.01
N CYS A 166 22.47 1.86 30.22
CA CYS A 166 21.93 0.61 30.75
C CYS A 166 22.06 -0.63 29.84
N HIS A 167 22.08 -1.82 30.48
CA HIS A 167 22.03 -3.13 29.82
C HIS A 167 20.70 -3.90 30.08
N GLY A 168 19.64 -3.20 30.51
CA GLY A 168 18.28 -3.77 30.60
C GLY A 168 17.32 -3.03 31.53
N ILE A 169 16.15 -2.64 31.02
CA ILE A 169 15.04 -2.03 31.78
C ILE A 169 13.75 -2.86 31.59
N PRO A 170 13.63 -4.07 32.15
CA PRO A 170 12.41 -4.86 32.02
C PRO A 170 11.34 -4.43 33.04
N ALA A 171 10.17 -4.05 32.53
CA ALA A 171 8.95 -3.85 33.31
C ALA A 171 7.97 -4.99 33.00
N THR A 172 7.60 -5.80 33.99
CA THR A 172 6.86 -7.05 33.76
C THR A 172 5.72 -7.28 34.75
N ALA A 173 4.53 -7.58 34.23
CA ALA A 173 3.36 -8.01 35.00
C ALA A 173 2.87 -9.41 34.59
N SER A 174 2.52 -10.23 35.57
CA SER A 174 1.85 -11.54 35.36
C SER A 174 0.41 -11.59 35.89
N SER A 175 -0.22 -10.43 36.10
CA SER A 175 -1.58 -10.25 36.61
C SER A 175 -2.09 -8.85 36.21
N GLU A 176 -3.36 -8.54 36.48
CA GLU A 176 -4.01 -7.27 36.09
C GLU A 176 -3.21 -6.04 36.53
N CYS A 177 -2.94 -5.11 35.61
CA CYS A 177 -2.07 -3.97 35.87
C CYS A 177 -2.48 -2.70 35.11
N HIS A 178 -2.53 -1.57 35.82
CA HIS A 178 -2.96 -0.31 35.20
C HIS A 178 -1.90 0.29 34.26
N VAL A 179 -0.62 0.38 34.65
CA VAL A 179 0.47 0.82 33.74
C VAL A 179 1.79 0.10 34.01
N ILE A 180 2.46 -0.37 32.96
CA ILE A 180 3.75 -1.08 33.01
C ILE A 180 4.75 -0.36 32.08
N PRO A 181 5.32 0.79 32.51
CA PRO A 181 6.21 1.57 31.64
C PRO A 181 7.68 1.16 31.80
N ALA A 182 8.38 0.93 30.69
CA ALA A 182 9.83 0.77 30.62
C ALA A 182 10.43 1.99 29.88
N ILE A 183 11.24 2.79 30.58
CA ILE A 183 11.69 4.11 30.07
C ILE A 183 13.21 4.29 30.21
N ALA A 184 13.89 4.56 29.10
CA ALA A 184 15.27 5.00 29.04
C ALA A 184 15.39 6.47 28.58
N SER A 185 16.27 7.23 29.20
CA SER A 185 16.65 8.59 28.75
C SER A 185 18.11 8.71 28.27
N SER A 186 18.77 7.58 28.03
CA SER A 186 20.19 7.46 27.65
C SER A 186 20.42 6.14 26.90
N GLU A 187 21.64 5.90 26.42
CA GLU A 187 22.01 4.69 25.68
C GLU A 187 21.62 3.39 26.42
N CYS A 188 20.84 2.51 25.78
CA CYS A 188 20.26 1.34 26.46
C CYS A 188 20.10 0.10 25.58
N HIS A 189 20.48 -1.05 26.14
CA HIS A 189 20.26 -2.37 25.54
C HIS A 189 19.12 -3.09 26.27
N GLY A 190 17.98 -3.27 25.59
CA GLY A 190 16.81 -3.99 26.08
C GLY A 190 15.89 -3.15 26.97
N ILE A 191 14.80 -2.63 26.40
CA ILE A 191 13.72 -1.93 27.10
C ILE A 191 12.40 -2.69 26.85
N PRO A 192 12.18 -3.86 27.48
CA PRO A 192 10.92 -4.61 27.32
C PRO A 192 9.90 -4.21 28.40
N ALA A 193 8.73 -3.77 27.97
CA ALA A 193 7.52 -3.68 28.78
C ALA A 193 6.58 -4.85 28.41
N THR A 194 6.12 -5.63 29.38
CA THR A 194 5.39 -6.88 29.11
C THR A 194 4.28 -7.18 30.13
N ALA A 195 3.09 -7.52 29.63
CA ALA A 195 1.96 -8.02 30.42
C ALA A 195 1.46 -9.37 29.91
N SER A 196 1.13 -10.28 30.82
CA SER A 196 0.44 -11.55 30.50
C SER A 196 -0.98 -11.64 31.07
N SER A 197 -1.64 -10.50 31.27
CA SER A 197 -2.99 -10.33 31.84
C SER A 197 -3.52 -8.95 31.48
N GLU A 198 -4.77 -8.64 31.83
CA GLU A 198 -5.46 -7.40 31.42
C GLU A 198 -4.71 -6.12 31.80
N CYS A 199 -4.67 -5.13 30.91
CA CYS A 199 -3.90 -3.91 31.14
C CYS A 199 -4.44 -2.60 30.53
N HIS A 200 -4.05 -1.48 31.13
CA HIS A 200 -4.39 -0.12 30.67
C HIS A 200 -3.19 0.68 30.12
N GLY A 201 -2.02 0.04 29.93
CA GLY A 201 -0.89 0.63 29.22
C GLY A 201 0.44 -0.12 29.38
N ILE A 202 1.07 -0.47 28.25
CA ILE A 202 2.42 -1.10 28.20
C ILE A 202 3.39 -0.25 27.36
N PRO A 203 3.79 0.96 27.81
CA PRO A 203 4.70 1.78 27.03
C PRO A 203 6.16 1.36 27.22
N ALA A 204 6.84 1.04 26.12
CA ALA A 204 8.29 0.91 26.05
C ALA A 204 8.87 2.12 25.31
N THR A 205 9.79 2.86 25.92
CA THR A 205 10.24 4.17 25.39
C THR A 205 11.71 4.44 25.61
N ALA A 206 12.41 4.91 24.57
CA ALA A 206 13.77 5.44 24.65
C ALA A 206 13.88 6.84 24.02
N SER A 207 14.64 7.75 24.65
CA SER A 207 14.97 9.07 24.08
C SER A 207 16.43 9.21 23.63
N SER A 208 17.12 8.09 23.38
CA SER A 208 18.55 8.01 23.02
C SER A 208 18.83 6.67 22.32
N GLU A 209 20.07 6.46 21.85
CA GLU A 209 20.44 5.28 21.06
C GLU A 209 20.11 3.97 21.79
N CYS A 210 19.49 2.99 21.09
CA CYS A 210 19.03 1.79 21.77
C CYS A 210 18.89 0.53 20.91
N HIS A 211 19.03 -0.61 21.58
CA HIS A 211 18.90 -1.95 20.99
C HIS A 211 17.75 -2.69 21.68
N GLY A 212 16.61 -2.82 20.98
CA GLY A 212 15.42 -3.54 21.42
C GLY A 212 14.51 -2.76 22.38
N ILE A 213 13.53 -2.04 21.83
CA ILE A 213 12.38 -1.48 22.57
C ILE A 213 11.18 -2.39 22.30
N HIS A 214 10.71 -3.13 23.30
CA HIS A 214 9.66 -4.14 23.10
C HIS A 214 8.43 -3.82 23.95
N ALA A 215 7.28 -3.57 23.31
CA ALA A 215 5.99 -3.48 24.00
C ALA A 215 5.17 -4.74 23.67
N THR A 216 4.75 -5.52 24.67
CA THR A 216 4.11 -6.82 24.42
C THR A 216 2.99 -7.16 25.41
N ALA A 217 1.80 -7.47 24.89
CA ALA A 217 0.68 -8.04 25.66
C ALA A 217 0.32 -9.45 25.17
N SER A 218 -0.04 -10.34 26.10
CA SER A 218 -0.67 -11.63 25.79
C SER A 218 -2.11 -11.77 26.31
N SER A 219 -2.81 -10.65 26.52
CA SER A 219 -4.18 -10.55 27.06
C SER A 219 -4.79 -9.20 26.67
N GLU A 220 -6.05 -8.95 27.03
CA GLU A 220 -6.79 -7.74 26.67
C GLU A 220 -6.10 -6.46 27.17
N CYS A 221 -5.79 -5.51 26.27
CA CYS A 221 -4.97 -4.36 26.64
C CYS A 221 -5.33 -3.07 25.89
N HIS A 222 -5.25 -1.95 26.62
CA HIS A 222 -5.38 -0.61 26.08
C HIS A 222 -3.99 0.05 25.99
N GLY A 223 -3.52 0.33 24.77
CA GLY A 223 -2.25 1.02 24.50
C GLY A 223 -1.00 0.17 24.74
N ILE A 224 -0.41 -0.34 23.67
CA ILE A 224 0.88 -1.04 23.68
C ILE A 224 1.89 -0.27 22.80
N PRO A 225 2.34 0.94 23.20
CA PRO A 225 3.24 1.75 22.39
C PRO A 225 4.70 1.35 22.58
N ALA A 226 5.40 1.10 21.47
CA ALA A 226 6.86 1.03 21.43
C ALA A 226 7.40 2.26 20.71
N THR A 227 8.31 3.04 21.33
CA THR A 227 8.70 4.37 20.80
C THR A 227 10.17 4.71 21.01
N ALA A 228 10.86 5.13 19.95
CA ALA A 228 12.20 5.69 19.97
C ALA A 228 12.23 7.13 19.44
N SER A 229 13.02 8.01 20.07
CA SER A 229 13.32 9.35 19.53
C SER A 229 14.79 9.55 19.10
N SER A 230 15.49 8.46 18.80
CA SER A 230 16.91 8.41 18.42
C SER A 230 17.23 7.10 17.70
N GLU A 231 18.47 6.91 17.25
CA GLU A 231 18.88 5.74 16.45
C GLU A 231 18.60 4.40 17.17
N CYS A 232 18.02 3.43 16.47
CA CYS A 232 17.52 2.24 17.15
C CYS A 232 17.41 0.96 16.30
N HIS A 233 17.62 -0.17 16.97
CA HIS A 233 17.51 -1.52 16.39
C HIS A 233 16.38 -2.30 17.08
N GLY A 234 15.25 -2.44 16.40
CA GLY A 234 14.07 -3.16 16.87
C GLY A 234 13.15 -2.35 17.78
N ILE A 235 11.99 -1.94 17.24
CA ILE A 235 10.88 -1.31 17.99
C ILE A 235 9.57 -2.13 17.83
N PRO A 236 9.49 -3.43 18.22
CA PRO A 236 8.26 -4.19 18.15
C PRO A 236 7.19 -3.73 19.16
N ALA A 237 6.00 -3.44 18.63
CA ALA A 237 4.74 -3.40 19.39
C ALA A 237 3.91 -4.64 19.02
N THR A 238 3.49 -5.45 20.00
CA THR A 238 2.88 -6.76 19.72
C THR A 238 1.76 -7.12 20.71
N ALA A 239 0.62 -7.59 20.19
CA ALA A 239 -0.49 -8.13 20.96
C ALA A 239 -0.93 -9.52 20.45
N SER A 240 -1.21 -10.44 21.37
CA SER A 240 -1.83 -11.74 21.02
C SER A 240 -3.32 -11.87 21.38
N SER A 241 -3.96 -10.76 21.76
CA SER A 241 -5.34 -10.71 22.29
C SER A 241 -5.96 -9.34 21.98
N GLU A 242 -7.24 -9.16 22.32
CA GLU A 242 -8.01 -7.96 21.94
C GLU A 242 -7.33 -6.66 22.40
N CYS A 243 -7.11 -5.70 21.50
CA CYS A 243 -6.26 -4.55 21.80
C CYS A 243 -6.69 -3.22 21.17
N ASN A 244 -6.69 -2.17 22.00
CA ASN A 244 -6.97 -0.80 21.61
C ASN A 244 -5.64 -0.01 21.49
N GLY A 245 -5.10 0.04 20.28
CA GLY A 245 -3.89 0.79 19.91
C GLY A 245 -2.57 0.04 20.14
N ILE A 246 -1.92 -0.39 19.05
CA ILE A 246 -0.60 -1.04 19.05
C ILE A 246 0.38 -0.23 18.18
N PRO A 247 0.80 0.98 18.60
CA PRO A 247 1.67 1.83 17.79
C PRO A 247 3.16 1.46 17.97
N ALA A 248 3.87 1.30 16.86
CA ALA A 248 5.33 1.23 16.83
C ALA A 248 5.87 2.46 16.11
N THR A 249 6.79 3.22 16.73
CA THR A 249 7.17 4.56 16.23
C THR A 249 8.65 4.90 16.43
N ALA A 250 9.31 5.37 15.38
CA ALA A 250 10.66 5.97 15.41
C ALA A 250 10.66 7.40 14.86
N SER A 251 11.40 8.31 15.49
CA SER A 251 11.66 9.66 14.94
C SER A 251 13.08 9.85 14.38
N SER A 252 13.84 8.78 14.19
CA SER A 252 15.26 8.78 13.80
C SER A 252 15.62 7.46 13.10
N GLU A 253 16.88 7.29 12.67
CA GLU A 253 17.32 6.15 11.87
C GLU A 253 17.04 4.81 12.59
N CYS A 254 16.48 3.83 11.88
CA CYS A 254 15.93 2.65 12.54
C CYS A 254 15.88 1.37 11.70
N HIS A 255 16.10 0.24 12.39
CA HIS A 255 16.03 -1.10 11.81
C HIS A 255 14.93 -1.91 12.49
N GLY A 256 13.79 -2.08 11.82
CA GLY A 256 12.64 -2.87 12.24
C GLY A 256 11.69 -2.16 13.20
N ILE A 257 10.59 -1.63 12.67
CA ILE A 257 9.45 -1.07 13.42
C ILE A 257 8.19 -1.92 13.18
N PRO A 258 8.11 -3.18 13.66
CA PRO A 258 6.93 -4.00 13.45
C PRO A 258 5.82 -3.67 14.45
N ALA A 259 4.61 -3.41 13.95
CA ALA A 259 3.39 -3.37 14.75
C ALA A 259 2.52 -4.57 14.38
N THR A 260 2.12 -5.40 15.36
CA THR A 260 1.52 -6.71 15.06
C THR A 260 0.42 -7.13 16.04
N ALA A 261 -0.71 -7.60 15.51
CA ALA A 261 -1.80 -8.22 16.27
C ALA A 261 -2.17 -9.62 15.71
N SER A 262 -2.46 -10.58 16.60
CA SER A 262 -3.08 -11.86 16.20
C SER A 262 -4.58 -11.96 16.49
N SER A 263 -5.14 -10.96 17.16
CA SER A 263 -6.53 -10.90 17.67
C SER A 263 -7.14 -9.53 17.39
N GLU A 264 -8.45 -9.38 17.65
CA GLU A 264 -9.24 -8.22 17.27
C GLU A 264 -8.64 -6.90 17.75
N CYS A 265 -8.59 -5.88 16.89
CA CYS A 265 -7.86 -4.66 17.24
C CYS A 265 -8.36 -3.35 16.64
N HIS A 266 -8.12 -2.25 17.38
CA HIS A 266 -8.36 -0.89 16.92
C HIS A 266 -7.02 -0.15 16.79
N GLY A 267 -6.55 0.02 15.54
CA GLY A 267 -5.33 0.76 15.19
C GLY A 267 -4.02 -0.01 15.40
N ILE A 268 -3.42 -0.48 14.31
CA ILE A 268 -2.02 -0.93 14.21
C ILE A 268 -1.21 0.06 13.35
N PRO A 269 -0.69 1.17 13.89
CA PRO A 269 0.21 2.05 13.14
C PRO A 269 1.69 1.72 13.39
N ALA A 270 2.41 1.37 12.33
CA ALA A 270 3.86 1.33 12.29
C ALA A 270 4.35 2.60 11.56
N THR A 271 5.24 3.39 12.16
CA THR A 271 5.59 4.73 11.66
C THR A 271 7.05 5.12 11.87
N ALA A 272 7.71 5.63 10.81
CA ALA A 272 9.03 6.27 10.88
C ALA A 272 9.00 7.70 10.33
N SER A 273 9.78 8.61 10.94
CA SER A 273 10.01 9.96 10.39
C SER A 273 11.46 10.22 9.94
N SER A 274 12.23 9.17 9.67
CA SER A 274 13.64 9.20 9.27
C SER A 274 14.01 7.88 8.55
N GLU A 275 15.26 7.73 8.11
CA GLU A 275 15.71 6.58 7.33
C GLU A 275 15.44 5.24 8.02
N CYS A 276 14.90 4.26 7.29
CA CYS A 276 14.29 3.09 7.93
C CYS A 276 14.33 1.79 7.11
N HIS A 277 14.61 0.69 7.80
CA HIS A 277 14.59 -0.66 7.25
C HIS A 277 13.50 -1.51 7.93
N GLY A 278 12.36 -1.67 7.25
CA GLY A 278 11.24 -2.51 7.66
C GLY A 278 10.24 -1.84 8.62
N ILE A 279 9.11 -1.38 8.08
CA ILE A 279 7.96 -0.86 8.83
C ILE A 279 6.71 -1.72 8.53
N PRO A 280 6.64 -2.99 9.00
CA PRO A 280 5.46 -3.83 8.78
C PRO A 280 4.36 -3.52 9.80
N ALA A 281 3.14 -3.26 9.31
CA ALA A 281 1.92 -3.27 10.11
C ALA A 281 1.11 -4.52 9.74
N THR A 282 0.76 -5.38 10.70
CA THR A 282 0.19 -6.70 10.41
C THR A 282 -0.89 -7.14 11.38
N ALA A 283 -2.06 -7.56 10.86
CA ALA A 283 -3.12 -8.20 11.62
C ALA A 283 -3.45 -9.60 11.09
N SER A 284 -3.80 -10.52 11.99
CA SER A 284 -4.23 -11.89 11.61
C SER A 284 -5.75 -12.08 11.55
N THR A 285 -6.50 -11.19 12.20
CA THR A 285 -7.95 -11.26 12.51
C THR A 285 -8.55 -9.84 12.41
N GLU A 286 -9.85 -9.66 12.66
CA GLU A 286 -10.58 -8.40 12.40
C GLU A 286 -9.91 -7.16 13.02
N CYS A 287 -9.63 -6.12 12.22
CA CYS A 287 -9.08 -4.87 12.75
C CYS A 287 -9.58 -3.59 12.10
N HIS A 288 -9.77 -2.58 12.94
CA HIS A 288 -10.11 -1.21 12.57
C HIS A 288 -8.83 -0.38 12.38
N GLY A 289 -8.22 -0.52 11.19
CA GLY A 289 -7.10 0.32 10.71
C GLY A 289 -5.71 -0.28 10.91
N ILE A 290 -5.01 -0.58 9.81
CA ILE A 290 -3.65 -1.15 9.79
C ILE A 290 -2.75 -0.27 8.93
N HIS A 291 -1.95 0.58 9.54
CA HIS A 291 -1.24 1.68 8.88
C HIS A 291 0.27 1.45 8.90
N ALA A 292 0.91 1.44 7.74
CA ALA A 292 2.37 1.45 7.62
C ALA A 292 2.78 2.77 6.93
N THR A 293 3.68 3.55 7.54
CA THR A 293 3.96 4.92 7.08
C THR A 293 5.41 5.38 7.30
N ALA A 294 6.03 5.98 6.27
CA ALA A 294 7.31 6.70 6.38
C ALA A 294 7.24 8.11 5.77
N SER A 295 7.96 9.06 6.40
CA SER A 295 8.18 10.40 5.84
C SER A 295 9.60 10.65 5.32
N SER A 296 10.41 9.60 5.17
CA SER A 296 11.83 9.64 4.79
C SER A 296 12.25 8.33 4.12
N GLU A 297 13.51 8.19 3.71
CA GLU A 297 13.97 7.07 2.89
C GLU A 297 13.70 5.70 3.53
N CYS A 298 13.22 4.73 2.75
CA CYS A 298 12.73 3.47 3.30
C CYS A 298 13.01 2.21 2.49
N HIS A 299 13.12 1.10 3.21
CA HIS A 299 13.12 -0.26 2.66
C HIS A 299 12.04 -1.10 3.35
N GLY A 300 10.92 -1.34 2.66
CA GLY A 300 9.83 -2.22 3.10
C GLY A 300 8.80 -1.55 4.02
N ILE A 301 7.68 -1.09 3.44
CA ILE A 301 6.47 -0.63 4.14
C ILE A 301 5.27 -1.53 3.77
N PRO A 302 5.15 -2.75 4.34
CA PRO A 302 3.96 -3.58 4.14
C PRO A 302 2.90 -3.34 5.22
N ALA A 303 1.71 -2.92 4.81
CA ALA A 303 0.47 -3.08 5.58
C ALA A 303 -0.22 -4.37 5.12
N THR A 304 -0.45 -5.33 6.01
CA THR A 304 -0.89 -6.69 5.62
C THR A 304 -1.91 -7.28 6.58
N ALA A 305 -2.95 -7.92 6.03
CA ALA A 305 -4.16 -8.26 6.77
C ALA A 305 -4.84 -9.53 6.20
N SER A 306 -5.31 -10.45 7.06
CA SER A 306 -5.84 -11.76 6.64
C SER A 306 -7.33 -12.10 6.91
N SER A 307 -8.08 -11.28 7.66
CA SER A 307 -9.53 -11.40 7.90
C SER A 307 -10.32 -10.15 7.41
N GLU A 308 -11.36 -9.71 8.11
CA GLU A 308 -12.21 -8.57 7.71
C GLU A 308 -11.60 -7.22 8.20
N TYR A 309 -11.61 -6.17 7.37
CA TYR A 309 -10.95 -4.89 7.70
C TYR A 309 -11.65 -3.63 7.17
N HIS A 310 -11.47 -2.52 7.89
CA HIS A 310 -11.89 -1.22 7.40
C HIS A 310 -10.88 -0.53 6.47
N VAL A 311 -9.61 -0.30 6.86
CA VAL A 311 -8.61 0.34 5.98
C VAL A 311 -7.20 -0.19 6.24
N ILE A 312 -6.43 -0.43 5.17
CA ILE A 312 -5.06 -0.98 5.21
C ILE A 312 -4.11 -0.09 4.39
N PRO A 313 -3.75 1.13 4.85
CA PRO A 313 -2.86 2.02 4.10
C PRO A 313 -1.36 1.71 4.27
N ALA A 314 -0.63 1.72 3.15
CA ALA A 314 0.84 1.76 3.09
C ALA A 314 1.29 3.06 2.39
N ILE A 315 1.97 3.95 3.10
CA ILE A 315 2.24 5.34 2.65
C ILE A 315 3.72 5.72 2.79
N ALA A 316 4.29 6.29 1.73
CA ALA A 316 5.62 6.90 1.73
C ALA A 316 5.60 8.35 1.24
N SER A 317 6.38 9.22 1.89
CA SER A 317 6.58 10.62 1.46
C SER A 317 7.93 10.87 0.77
N SER A 318 8.83 9.88 0.75
CA SER A 318 10.22 10.00 0.27
C SER A 318 10.67 8.71 -0.43
N GLU A 319 11.94 8.63 -0.84
CA GLU A 319 12.46 7.54 -1.69
C GLU A 319 12.32 6.17 -1.03
N CYS A 320 11.69 5.21 -1.73
CA CYS A 320 11.22 3.98 -1.05
C CYS A 320 11.25 2.71 -1.92
N HIS A 321 11.78 1.64 -1.32
CA HIS A 321 11.81 0.30 -1.92
C HIS A 321 10.77 -0.61 -1.25
N GLY A 322 9.70 -0.95 -1.99
CA GLY A 322 8.65 -1.88 -1.57
C GLY A 322 7.64 -1.27 -0.60
N ILE A 323 6.58 -0.65 -1.14
CA ILE A 323 5.43 -0.13 -0.39
C ILE A 323 4.23 -1.02 -0.75
N SER A 324 3.65 -1.73 0.22
CA SER A 324 2.69 -2.80 -0.08
C SER A 324 1.47 -2.75 0.80
N ALA A 325 0.28 -2.68 0.22
CA ALA A 325 -0.99 -2.81 0.93
C ALA A 325 -1.68 -4.11 0.48
N ILE A 326 -1.91 -5.06 1.41
CA ILE A 326 -2.34 -6.43 1.07
C ILE A 326 -3.47 -6.91 2.00
N ALA A 327 -4.61 -7.29 1.42
CA ALA A 327 -5.72 -7.94 2.12
C ALA A 327 -6.01 -9.33 1.54
N SER A 328 -6.18 -10.34 2.41
CA SER A 328 -6.56 -11.70 1.99
C SER A 328 -8.06 -11.98 2.07
N SER A 329 -8.85 -11.06 2.61
CA SER A 329 -10.26 -11.19 2.99
C SER A 329 -10.95 -9.82 2.92
N GLU A 330 -12.24 -9.74 3.26
CA GLU A 330 -13.11 -8.59 2.94
C GLU A 330 -12.60 -7.24 3.47
N CYS A 331 -12.66 -6.17 2.68
CA CYS A 331 -12.15 -4.87 3.12
C CYS A 331 -12.71 -3.60 2.46
N HIS A 332 -12.62 -2.48 3.18
CA HIS A 332 -13.11 -1.15 2.78
C HIS A 332 -12.01 -0.13 2.43
N GLY A 333 -10.83 -0.61 2.00
CA GLY A 333 -9.80 0.24 1.40
C GLY A 333 -8.38 -0.28 1.58
N ILE A 334 -7.67 -0.49 0.47
CA ILE A 334 -6.27 -0.97 0.41
C ILE A 334 -5.40 0.06 -0.35
N PRO A 335 -5.16 1.29 0.17
CA PRO A 335 -4.37 2.29 -0.54
C PRO A 335 -2.86 2.06 -0.35
N ALA A 336 -2.12 1.94 -1.45
CA ALA A 336 -0.66 1.97 -1.46
C ALA A 336 -0.20 3.26 -2.18
N THR A 337 0.60 4.10 -1.53
CA THR A 337 0.88 5.46 -2.04
C THR A 337 2.33 5.91 -1.80
N ALA A 338 2.99 6.42 -2.84
CA ALA A 338 4.31 7.05 -2.78
C ALA A 338 4.28 8.50 -3.30
N SER A 339 4.97 9.40 -2.61
CA SER A 339 5.10 10.81 -3.03
C SER A 339 6.40 11.12 -3.79
N SER A 340 7.38 10.21 -3.73
CA SER A 340 8.74 10.37 -4.27
C SER A 340 9.19 9.10 -5.01
N GLU A 341 10.45 9.05 -5.44
CA GLU A 341 10.99 7.95 -6.26
C GLU A 341 10.80 6.58 -5.59
N CYS A 342 10.37 5.56 -6.33
CA CYS A 342 9.98 4.30 -5.71
C CYS A 342 10.07 3.05 -6.59
N HIS A 343 10.49 1.96 -5.96
CA HIS A 343 10.43 0.62 -6.54
C HIS A 343 9.30 -0.18 -5.90
N VAL A 344 8.29 -0.51 -6.69
CA VAL A 344 7.18 -1.44 -6.42
C VAL A 344 6.18 -0.96 -5.34
N ILE A 345 4.99 -0.52 -5.81
CA ILE A 345 3.84 -0.08 -5.01
C ILE A 345 2.59 -0.98 -5.22
N PRO A 346 2.56 -2.25 -4.76
CA PRO A 346 1.38 -3.10 -4.86
C PRO A 346 0.26 -2.72 -3.89
N ALA A 347 -0.96 -2.64 -4.43
CA ALA A 347 -2.20 -2.74 -3.68
C ALA A 347 -2.95 -4.00 -4.14
N ILE A 348 -3.18 -4.96 -3.24
CA ILE A 348 -3.64 -6.32 -3.58
C ILE A 348 -4.79 -6.79 -2.67
N ALA A 349 -5.91 -7.22 -3.28
CA ALA A 349 -7.01 -7.91 -2.60
C ALA A 349 -7.18 -9.35 -3.13
N SER A 350 -7.36 -10.31 -2.22
CA SER A 350 -7.73 -11.70 -2.59
C SER A 350 -9.24 -11.99 -2.47
N SER A 351 -10.03 -11.07 -1.89
CA SER A 351 -11.45 -11.24 -1.56
C SER A 351 -12.22 -9.93 -1.82
N GLU A 352 -13.49 -9.87 -1.40
CA GLU A 352 -14.39 -8.76 -1.75
C GLU A 352 -13.88 -7.42 -1.23
N CYS A 353 -13.91 -6.36 -2.06
CA CYS A 353 -13.22 -5.13 -1.68
C CYS A 353 -13.79 -3.83 -2.27
N HIS A 354 -13.70 -2.76 -1.46
CA HIS A 354 -14.05 -1.40 -1.86
C HIS A 354 -12.81 -0.50 -1.81
N GLY A 355 -12.22 -0.24 -2.97
CA GLY A 355 -11.07 0.64 -3.17
C GLY A 355 -9.71 -0.04 -3.04
N ILE A 356 -9.09 -0.34 -4.18
CA ILE A 356 -7.66 -0.71 -4.32
C ILE A 356 -6.91 0.39 -5.13
N PRO A 357 -6.56 1.54 -4.54
CA PRO A 357 -5.72 2.53 -5.22
C PRO A 357 -4.23 2.30 -4.95
N ALA A 358 -3.47 1.96 -5.99
CA ALA A 358 -2.03 2.05 -6.02
C ALA A 358 -1.63 3.36 -6.73
N THR A 359 -0.81 4.21 -6.11
CA THR A 359 -0.56 5.58 -6.60
C THR A 359 0.87 6.10 -6.37
N ALA A 360 1.46 6.72 -7.40
CA ALA A 360 2.71 7.47 -7.30
C ALA A 360 2.56 8.89 -7.88
N SER A 361 3.20 9.88 -7.24
CA SER A 361 3.33 11.24 -7.82
C SER A 361 4.68 11.51 -8.49
N SER A 362 5.67 10.64 -8.31
CA SER A 362 7.07 10.81 -8.75
C SER A 362 7.57 9.54 -9.47
N GLU A 363 8.85 9.49 -9.87
CA GLU A 363 9.37 8.42 -10.72
C GLU A 363 9.19 7.02 -10.10
N CYS A 364 8.81 6.02 -10.90
CA CYS A 364 8.47 4.72 -10.33
C CYS A 364 8.73 3.48 -11.21
N HIS A 365 8.87 2.35 -10.53
CA HIS A 365 8.95 1.02 -11.14
C HIS A 365 7.93 0.07 -10.51
N GLY A 366 6.75 -0.03 -11.12
CA GLY A 366 5.66 -0.94 -10.77
C GLY A 366 4.64 -0.33 -9.81
N ILE A 367 3.45 0.04 -10.32
CA ILE A 367 2.26 0.41 -9.55
C ILE A 367 1.11 -0.60 -9.83
N PRO A 368 1.17 -1.85 -9.33
CA PRO A 368 0.09 -2.81 -9.54
C PRO A 368 -1.07 -2.64 -8.55
N ALA A 369 -2.27 -2.39 -9.08
CA ALA A 369 -3.53 -2.56 -8.37
C ALA A 369 -4.18 -3.88 -8.82
N THR A 370 -4.49 -4.80 -7.91
CA THR A 370 -4.95 -6.15 -8.28
C THR A 370 -6.00 -6.72 -7.34
N ALA A 371 -7.11 -7.22 -7.90
CA ALA A 371 -8.13 -8.01 -7.20
C ALA A 371 -8.26 -9.42 -7.81
N SER A 372 -8.48 -10.44 -6.98
CA SER A 372 -8.87 -11.77 -7.47
C SER A 372 -10.35 -12.13 -7.31
N SER A 373 -11.15 -11.25 -6.70
CA SER A 373 -12.55 -11.46 -6.29
C SER A 373 -13.38 -10.19 -6.57
N GLU A 374 -14.66 -10.15 -6.16
CA GLU A 374 -15.59 -9.05 -6.49
C GLU A 374 -15.19 -7.71 -5.88
N CYS A 375 -14.95 -6.66 -6.69
CA CYS A 375 -14.41 -5.40 -6.17
C CYS A 375 -14.92 -4.12 -6.86
N HIS A 376 -14.97 -3.05 -6.09
CA HIS A 376 -15.35 -1.70 -6.53
C HIS A 376 -14.14 -0.76 -6.46
N GLY A 377 -13.65 -0.30 -7.61
CA GLY A 377 -12.57 0.67 -7.76
C GLY A 377 -11.16 0.08 -7.58
N ILE A 378 -10.55 -0.39 -8.66
CA ILE A 378 -9.18 -0.90 -8.73
C ILE A 378 -8.34 0.07 -9.56
N HIS A 379 -7.65 1.00 -8.90
CA HIS A 379 -7.02 2.15 -9.53
C HIS A 379 -5.48 2.02 -9.51
N ALA A 380 -4.85 2.00 -10.67
CA ALA A 380 -3.40 2.16 -10.79
C ALA A 380 -3.11 3.55 -11.38
N THR A 381 -2.35 4.40 -10.70
CA THR A 381 -2.18 5.82 -11.10
C THR A 381 -0.76 6.36 -10.89
N ALA A 382 -0.16 6.91 -11.95
CA ALA A 382 1.12 7.62 -11.90
C ALA A 382 0.99 9.08 -12.34
N SER A 383 1.71 9.99 -11.69
CA SER A 383 1.78 11.41 -12.10
C SER A 383 3.07 11.79 -12.87
N SER A 384 4.12 10.97 -12.76
CA SER A 384 5.48 11.20 -13.27
C SER A 384 6.02 9.96 -14.02
N GLU A 385 7.30 9.93 -14.40
CA GLU A 385 7.88 8.88 -15.24
C GLU A 385 7.79 7.47 -14.61
N CYS A 386 7.15 6.50 -15.27
CA CYS A 386 6.82 5.24 -14.62
C CYS A 386 6.87 3.98 -15.51
N HIS A 387 7.40 2.89 -14.94
CA HIS A 387 7.49 1.58 -15.58
C HIS A 387 6.48 0.60 -14.99
N GLY A 388 5.41 0.31 -15.71
CA GLY A 388 4.38 -0.68 -15.36
C GLY A 388 3.34 -0.18 -14.37
N ILE A 389 2.16 0.22 -14.87
CA ILE A 389 1.02 0.68 -14.06
C ILE A 389 -0.19 -0.23 -14.34
N PRO A 390 -0.18 -1.52 -13.92
CA PRO A 390 -1.27 -2.44 -14.21
C PRO A 390 -2.43 -2.30 -13.22
N ALA A 391 -3.64 -2.13 -13.74
CA ALA A 391 -4.89 -2.35 -13.00
C ALA A 391 -5.49 -3.70 -13.46
N THR A 392 -5.76 -4.63 -12.55
CA THR A 392 -6.14 -6.01 -12.92
C THR A 392 -7.20 -6.61 -12.00
N ALA A 393 -8.21 -7.25 -12.59
CA ALA A 393 -9.24 -8.02 -11.89
C ALA A 393 -9.44 -9.42 -12.51
N SER A 394 -9.67 -10.43 -11.68
CA SER A 394 -10.06 -11.78 -12.13
C SER A 394 -11.49 -12.22 -11.76
N SER A 395 -12.37 -11.28 -11.44
CA SER A 395 -13.76 -11.50 -11.02
C SER A 395 -14.60 -10.24 -11.27
N GLU A 396 -15.88 -10.27 -10.91
CA GLU A 396 -16.82 -9.19 -11.25
C GLU A 396 -16.40 -7.84 -10.63
N CYS A 397 -16.25 -6.79 -11.43
CA CYS A 397 -15.65 -5.54 -10.95
C CYS A 397 -16.21 -4.26 -11.57
N HIS A 398 -16.25 -3.21 -10.76
CA HIS A 398 -16.70 -1.87 -11.14
C HIS A 398 -15.55 -0.86 -11.04
N GLY A 399 -15.04 -0.41 -12.18
CA GLY A 399 -13.96 0.56 -12.30
C GLY A 399 -12.58 -0.06 -12.12
N ILE A 400 -11.88 -0.33 -13.22
CA ILE A 400 -10.49 -0.82 -13.26
C ILE A 400 -9.61 0.17 -14.08
N PRO A 401 -9.43 1.43 -13.63
CA PRO A 401 -8.60 2.39 -14.34
C PRO A 401 -7.09 2.18 -14.13
N ALA A 402 -6.35 2.11 -15.23
CA ALA A 402 -4.92 2.33 -15.28
C ALA A 402 -4.65 3.72 -15.90
N THR A 403 -3.89 4.59 -15.23
CA THR A 403 -3.75 6.00 -15.65
C THR A 403 -2.34 6.56 -15.41
N ALA A 404 -1.82 7.29 -16.38
CA ALA A 404 -0.58 8.07 -16.27
C ALA A 404 -0.74 9.51 -16.79
N SER A 405 -0.08 10.47 -16.15
CA SER A 405 0.01 11.86 -16.66
C SER A 405 1.38 12.30 -17.19
N SER A 406 2.36 11.38 -17.26
CA SER A 406 3.74 11.62 -17.70
C SER A 406 4.29 10.38 -18.42
N GLU A 407 5.58 10.38 -18.80
CA GLU A 407 6.17 9.35 -19.67
C GLU A 407 6.05 7.94 -19.07
N CYS A 408 5.52 6.95 -19.80
CA CYS A 408 5.23 5.64 -19.20
C CYS A 408 5.43 4.42 -20.10
N ASN A 409 6.00 3.37 -19.49
CA ASN A 409 6.20 2.06 -20.10
C ASN A 409 5.19 1.05 -19.54
N GLY A 410 4.07 0.84 -20.23
CA GLY A 410 3.05 -0.16 -19.93
C GLY A 410 1.98 0.31 -18.93
N ILE A 411 0.80 0.66 -19.46
CA ILE A 411 -0.40 1.05 -18.67
C ILE A 411 -1.56 0.08 -19.00
N PRO A 412 -1.52 -1.20 -18.56
CA PRO A 412 -2.56 -2.17 -18.88
C PRO A 412 -3.72 -2.10 -17.89
N ALA A 413 -4.95 -1.97 -18.41
CA ALA A 413 -6.18 -2.19 -17.66
C ALA A 413 -6.78 -3.53 -18.11
N THR A 414 -6.95 -4.49 -17.21
CA THR A 414 -7.29 -5.88 -17.58
C THR A 414 -8.35 -6.51 -16.68
N ALA A 415 -9.36 -7.13 -17.28
CA ALA A 415 -10.39 -7.92 -16.58
C ALA A 415 -10.58 -9.30 -17.22
N SER A 416 -10.73 -10.37 -16.41
CA SER A 416 -11.08 -11.70 -16.94
C SER A 416 -12.57 -12.05 -16.92
N SER A 417 -13.38 -11.26 -16.23
CA SER A 417 -14.77 -11.57 -15.84
C SER A 417 -15.69 -10.35 -16.06
N GLU A 418 -16.96 -10.41 -15.70
CA GLU A 418 -17.95 -9.35 -16.01
C GLU A 418 -17.55 -8.00 -15.39
N CYS A 419 -17.42 -6.93 -16.18
CA CYS A 419 -16.82 -5.68 -15.69
C CYS A 419 -17.39 -4.39 -16.29
N HIS A 420 -17.44 -3.35 -15.44
CA HIS A 420 -17.93 -2.02 -15.79
C HIS A 420 -16.80 -0.98 -15.68
N GLY A 421 -16.30 -0.51 -16.82
CA GLY A 421 -15.29 0.56 -16.92
C GLY A 421 -13.86 0.06 -16.71
N ILE A 422 -13.17 -0.30 -17.79
CA ILE A 422 -11.75 -0.72 -17.81
C ILE A 422 -10.94 0.28 -18.67
N PRO A 423 -10.72 1.53 -18.21
CA PRO A 423 -9.98 2.52 -18.98
C PRO A 423 -8.46 2.40 -18.80
N ALA A 424 -7.73 2.44 -19.92
CA ALA A 424 -6.28 2.62 -19.95
C ALA A 424 -5.96 4.00 -20.55
N THR A 425 -5.41 4.92 -19.75
CA THR A 425 -5.32 6.34 -20.10
C THR A 425 -3.92 6.94 -19.89
N ALA A 426 -3.43 7.67 -20.90
CA ALA A 426 -2.22 8.49 -20.82
C ALA A 426 -2.45 9.93 -21.28
N SER A 427 -1.84 10.91 -20.61
CA SER A 427 -1.77 12.29 -21.11
C SER A 427 -0.43 12.69 -21.76
N SER A 428 0.54 11.79 -21.75
CA SER A 428 1.95 12.05 -22.12
C SER A 428 2.56 10.83 -22.86
N GLU A 429 3.84 10.87 -23.20
CA GLU A 429 4.49 9.88 -24.07
C GLU A 429 4.47 8.45 -23.50
N CYS A 430 3.96 7.46 -24.25
CA CYS A 430 3.78 6.10 -23.69
C CYS A 430 4.05 4.95 -24.67
N HIS A 431 4.62 3.86 -24.14
CA HIS A 431 4.72 2.57 -24.80
C HIS A 431 3.73 1.57 -24.16
N GLY A 432 2.72 1.15 -24.91
CA GLY A 432 1.76 0.12 -24.53
C GLY A 432 0.66 0.59 -23.58
N ILE A 433 -0.50 0.95 -24.14
CA ILE A 433 -1.74 1.28 -23.40
C ILE A 433 -2.84 0.27 -23.80
N PRO A 434 -2.86 -0.95 -23.24
CA PRO A 434 -3.90 -1.93 -23.54
C PRO A 434 -5.04 -1.93 -22.50
N ALA A 435 -6.26 -1.67 -22.94
CA ALA A 435 -7.49 -1.95 -22.21
C ALA A 435 -8.06 -3.30 -22.71
N THR A 436 -8.15 -4.31 -21.85
CA THR A 436 -8.44 -5.70 -22.24
C THR A 436 -9.50 -6.36 -21.36
N ALA A 437 -10.49 -7.01 -21.99
CA ALA A 437 -11.49 -7.83 -21.31
C ALA A 437 -11.65 -9.23 -21.95
N SER A 438 -11.84 -10.28 -21.15
CA SER A 438 -12.16 -11.62 -21.65
C SER A 438 -13.58 -12.13 -21.38
N SER A 439 -14.48 -11.27 -20.91
CA SER A 439 -15.88 -11.57 -20.55
C SER A 439 -16.77 -10.35 -20.80
N GLU A 440 -18.06 -10.43 -20.45
CA GLU A 440 -19.06 -9.39 -20.75
C GLU A 440 -18.68 -8.04 -20.12
N CYS A 441 -18.61 -6.96 -20.90
CA CYS A 441 -18.06 -5.69 -20.40
C CYS A 441 -18.68 -4.41 -20.98
N HIS A 442 -18.80 -3.40 -20.12
CA HIS A 442 -19.24 -2.05 -20.47
C HIS A 442 -18.09 -1.04 -20.33
N GLY A 443 -17.59 -0.52 -21.44
CA GLY A 443 -16.58 0.55 -21.50
C GLY A 443 -15.15 0.05 -21.30
N ILE A 444 -14.46 -0.25 -22.40
CA ILE A 444 -13.04 -0.65 -22.43
C ILE A 444 -12.25 0.37 -23.27
N PRO A 445 -12.07 1.63 -22.81
CA PRO A 445 -11.40 2.66 -23.59
C PRO A 445 -9.88 2.62 -23.42
N ALA A 446 -9.13 2.64 -24.51
CA ALA A 446 -7.70 2.92 -24.55
C ALA A 446 -7.48 4.33 -25.13
N THR A 447 -6.84 5.22 -24.36
CA THR A 447 -6.84 6.66 -24.68
C THR A 447 -5.46 7.30 -24.46
N ALA A 448 -4.91 8.00 -25.46
CA ALA A 448 -3.67 8.77 -25.33
C ALA A 448 -3.81 10.22 -25.81
N SER A 449 -3.11 11.15 -25.16
CA SER A 449 -3.15 12.57 -25.53
C SER A 449 -1.99 13.03 -26.41
N THR A 450 -0.78 12.52 -26.19
CA THR A 450 0.44 12.80 -27.00
C THR A 450 1.05 11.52 -27.56
N GLU A 451 2.24 11.60 -28.16
CA GLU A 451 2.96 10.54 -28.89
C GLU A 451 2.94 9.17 -28.17
N CYS A 452 2.48 8.09 -28.82
CA CYS A 452 2.48 6.75 -28.21
C CYS A 452 2.71 5.59 -29.20
N HIS A 453 3.22 4.48 -28.66
CA HIS A 453 3.36 3.22 -29.38
C HIS A 453 2.43 2.14 -28.80
N GLY A 454 1.37 1.81 -29.53
CA GLY A 454 0.45 0.71 -29.20
C GLY A 454 -0.64 1.11 -28.21
N ILE A 455 -1.75 1.63 -28.72
CA ILE A 455 -2.98 1.92 -27.96
C ILE A 455 -4.01 0.87 -28.35
N HIS A 456 -4.31 -0.08 -27.46
CA HIS A 456 -5.10 -1.27 -27.78
C HIS A 456 -6.36 -1.34 -26.94
N ALA A 457 -7.54 -1.33 -27.57
CA ALA A 457 -8.78 -1.68 -26.91
C ALA A 457 -9.21 -3.07 -27.41
N THR A 458 -9.40 -4.06 -26.53
CA THR A 458 -9.59 -5.46 -26.95
C THR A 458 -10.59 -6.22 -26.07
N ALA A 459 -11.56 -6.89 -26.71
CA ALA A 459 -12.53 -7.77 -26.05
C ALA A 459 -12.62 -9.15 -26.73
N SER A 460 -12.78 -10.22 -25.95
CA SER A 460 -13.09 -11.56 -26.49
C SER A 460 -14.57 -11.94 -26.48
N SER A 461 -15.41 -11.16 -25.81
CA SER A 461 -16.78 -11.52 -25.41
C SER A 461 -17.74 -10.33 -25.62
N GLU A 462 -19.01 -10.45 -25.23
CA GLU A 462 -20.04 -9.43 -25.53
C GLU A 462 -19.69 -8.08 -24.88
N CYS A 463 -19.69 -6.98 -25.64
CA CYS A 463 -19.15 -5.70 -25.15
C CYS A 463 -19.81 -4.43 -25.71
N HIS A 464 -19.91 -3.41 -24.86
CA HIS A 464 -20.37 -2.08 -25.22
C HIS A 464 -19.28 -1.03 -25.03
N GLY A 465 -18.81 -0.43 -26.13
CA GLY A 465 -17.83 0.65 -26.14
C GLY A 465 -16.41 0.17 -25.93
N ILE A 466 -15.73 -0.17 -27.03
CA ILE A 466 -14.29 -0.53 -27.08
C ILE A 466 -13.54 0.53 -27.89
N PRO A 467 -13.39 1.79 -27.42
CA PRO A 467 -12.74 2.85 -28.19
C PRO A 467 -11.22 2.85 -28.00
N ALA A 468 -10.46 2.81 -29.09
CA ALA A 468 -9.03 3.11 -29.10
C ALA A 468 -8.83 4.51 -29.70
N THR A 469 -8.34 5.46 -28.92
CA THR A 469 -8.38 6.89 -29.28
C THR A 469 -7.08 7.63 -28.95
N ALA A 470 -6.69 8.54 -29.83
CA ALA A 470 -5.36 9.12 -29.83
C ALA A 470 -5.34 10.51 -30.51
N SER A 471 -4.60 11.51 -29.98
CA SER A 471 -4.63 12.90 -30.50
C SER A 471 -3.35 13.48 -31.13
N SER A 472 -2.16 12.92 -30.90
CA SER A 472 -0.90 13.30 -31.58
C SER A 472 -0.38 12.20 -32.54
N GLU A 473 0.91 11.89 -32.55
CA GLU A 473 1.57 10.96 -33.49
C GLU A 473 1.59 9.52 -32.94
N TYR A 474 1.31 8.49 -33.76
CA TYR A 474 1.14 7.11 -33.27
C TYR A 474 1.63 6.01 -34.19
N HIS A 475 2.09 4.91 -33.58
CA HIS A 475 2.50 3.73 -34.35
C HIS A 475 1.39 2.70 -34.64
N VAL A 476 0.48 2.40 -33.70
CA VAL A 476 -0.70 1.55 -33.95
C VAL A 476 -1.81 1.88 -32.94
N ILE A 477 -3.07 1.93 -33.39
CA ILE A 477 -4.27 2.14 -32.57
C ILE A 477 -5.35 1.08 -32.86
N PRO A 478 -5.23 -0.18 -32.37
CA PRO A 478 -6.26 -1.20 -32.60
C PRO A 478 -7.46 -1.14 -31.67
N ALA A 479 -8.67 -1.22 -32.24
CA ALA A 479 -9.90 -1.56 -31.53
C ALA A 479 -10.43 -2.91 -32.04
N ILE A 480 -10.43 -3.94 -31.19
CA ILE A 480 -10.65 -5.35 -31.59
C ILE A 480 -11.73 -6.01 -30.73
N ALA A 481 -12.68 -6.67 -31.37
CA ALA A 481 -13.70 -7.51 -30.72
C ALA A 481 -13.74 -8.93 -31.32
N SER A 482 -13.93 -9.93 -30.46
CA SER A 482 -14.08 -11.33 -30.89
C SER A 482 -15.53 -11.86 -30.80
N SER A 483 -16.45 -11.09 -30.20
CA SER A 483 -17.88 -11.44 -30.06
C SER A 483 -18.78 -10.23 -30.36
N GLU A 484 -20.08 -10.36 -30.06
CA GLU A 484 -21.12 -9.36 -30.32
C GLU A 484 -20.79 -8.02 -29.65
N CYS A 485 -20.85 -6.91 -30.40
CA CYS A 485 -20.31 -5.64 -29.91
C CYS A 485 -21.03 -4.37 -30.42
N HIS A 486 -21.16 -3.40 -29.51
CA HIS A 486 -21.68 -2.06 -29.82
C HIS A 486 -20.60 -0.99 -29.65
N GLY A 487 -20.13 -0.42 -30.76
CA GLY A 487 -19.18 0.69 -30.79
C GLY A 487 -17.73 0.25 -30.59
N ILE A 488 -17.03 -0.02 -31.70
CA ILE A 488 -15.60 -0.34 -31.72
C ILE A 488 -14.84 0.73 -32.53
N PRO A 489 -14.73 1.99 -32.05
CA PRO A 489 -14.07 3.04 -32.80
C PRO A 489 -12.56 3.04 -32.57
N ALA A 490 -11.80 3.07 -33.67
CA ALA A 490 -10.37 3.39 -33.64
C ALA A 490 -10.17 4.78 -34.28
N ILE A 491 -9.60 5.73 -33.53
CA ILE A 491 -9.56 7.16 -33.93
C ILE A 491 -8.18 7.77 -33.65
N ALA A 492 -7.58 8.37 -34.68
CA ALA A 492 -6.40 9.23 -34.59
C ALA A 492 -6.72 10.67 -35.01
N SER A 493 -6.19 11.65 -34.26
CA SER A 493 -6.34 13.08 -34.61
C SER A 493 -5.10 13.68 -35.30
N SER A 494 -3.94 13.04 -35.21
CA SER A 494 -2.74 13.38 -35.99
C SER A 494 -2.12 12.12 -36.64
N GLU A 495 -0.85 12.19 -37.05
CA GLU A 495 -0.18 11.22 -37.92
C GLU A 495 -0.13 9.79 -37.35
N CYS A 496 -0.35 8.75 -38.18
CA CYS A 496 -0.38 7.38 -37.66
C CYS A 496 -0.01 6.24 -38.63
N HIS A 497 0.62 5.20 -38.09
CA HIS A 497 1.05 3.98 -38.82
C HIS A 497 0.10 2.77 -38.66
N GLY A 498 -1.18 3.01 -38.37
CA GLY A 498 -2.22 1.98 -38.45
C GLY A 498 -3.40 2.20 -37.50
N ILE A 499 -4.61 2.30 -38.06
CA ILE A 499 -5.88 2.39 -37.30
C ILE A 499 -6.79 1.19 -37.63
N PRO A 500 -6.50 -0.03 -37.14
CA PRO A 500 -7.36 -1.18 -37.38
C PRO A 500 -8.55 -1.22 -36.40
N ALA A 501 -9.77 -1.14 -36.94
CA ALA A 501 -11.01 -1.43 -36.21
C ALA A 501 -11.57 -2.76 -36.71
N THR A 502 -11.80 -3.74 -35.84
CA THR A 502 -12.11 -5.13 -36.27
C THR A 502 -13.07 -5.86 -35.33
N ALA A 503 -14.08 -6.52 -35.88
CA ALA A 503 -14.91 -7.49 -35.16
C ALA A 503 -15.03 -8.82 -35.93
N SER A 504 -15.09 -9.95 -35.23
CA SER A 504 -15.42 -11.25 -35.87
C SER A 504 -16.91 -11.61 -35.88
N SER A 505 -17.71 -11.02 -34.98
CA SER A 505 -19.14 -11.37 -34.76
C SER A 505 -20.05 -10.15 -34.99
N GLU A 506 -21.35 -10.26 -34.64
CA GLU A 506 -22.36 -9.24 -34.94
C GLU A 506 -22.00 -7.88 -34.31
N CYS A 507 -22.16 -6.79 -35.07
CA CYS A 507 -21.58 -5.51 -34.66
C CYS A 507 -22.34 -4.25 -35.11
N HIS A 508 -22.47 -3.31 -34.16
CA HIS A 508 -22.99 -1.97 -34.42
C HIS A 508 -21.85 -0.94 -34.34
N VAL A 509 -21.51 -0.34 -35.47
CA VAL A 509 -20.58 0.79 -35.63
C VAL A 509 -19.12 0.45 -35.30
N ILE A 510 -18.36 0.14 -36.36
CA ILE A 510 -16.89 -0.08 -36.37
C ILE A 510 -16.21 1.00 -37.23
N PRO A 511 -16.00 2.21 -36.70
CA PRO A 511 -15.35 3.29 -37.43
C PRO A 511 -13.84 3.26 -37.23
N ALA A 512 -13.08 3.37 -38.32
CA ALA A 512 -11.66 3.65 -38.30
C ALA A 512 -11.42 5.03 -38.93
N ILE A 513 -10.94 6.00 -38.13
CA ILE A 513 -10.93 7.42 -38.51
C ILE A 513 -9.56 8.06 -38.27
N ALA A 514 -8.97 8.65 -39.31
CA ALA A 514 -7.80 9.54 -39.21
C ALA A 514 -8.16 10.99 -39.54
N SER A 515 -7.66 11.93 -38.75
CA SER A 515 -7.78 13.37 -39.02
C SER A 515 -6.53 14.00 -39.63
N SER A 516 -5.41 13.25 -39.69
CA SER A 516 -4.17 13.64 -40.37
C SER A 516 -3.56 12.44 -41.12
N GLU A 517 -2.29 12.55 -41.52
CA GLU A 517 -1.60 11.63 -42.43
C GLU A 517 -1.54 10.19 -41.89
N CYS A 518 -1.75 9.19 -42.74
CA CYS A 518 -1.88 7.82 -42.24
C CYS A 518 -1.48 6.70 -43.21
N HIS A 519 -0.86 5.67 -42.64
CA HIS A 519 -0.58 4.40 -43.30
C HIS A 519 -1.48 3.30 -42.72
N GLY A 520 -2.55 2.97 -43.43
CA GLY A 520 -3.46 1.86 -43.11
C GLY A 520 -4.63 2.22 -42.19
N ILE A 521 -5.82 2.40 -42.76
CA ILE A 521 -7.10 2.47 -42.04
C ILE A 521 -8.00 1.29 -42.45
N PRO A 522 -7.81 0.08 -41.87
CA PRO A 522 -8.71 -1.04 -42.12
C PRO A 522 -9.84 -1.11 -41.07
N ALA A 523 -11.07 -0.86 -41.51
CA ALA A 523 -12.29 -1.18 -40.76
C ALA A 523 -12.87 -2.50 -41.32
N THR A 524 -13.00 -3.53 -40.48
CA THR A 524 -13.31 -4.91 -40.92
C THR A 524 -14.34 -5.61 -40.02
N ALA A 525 -15.32 -6.30 -40.61
CA ALA A 525 -16.14 -7.28 -39.90
C ALA A 525 -16.28 -8.60 -40.67
N SER A 526 -16.32 -9.74 -39.97
CA SER A 526 -16.63 -11.04 -40.61
C SER A 526 -18.07 -11.54 -40.47
N SER A 527 -18.90 -10.86 -39.69
CA SER A 527 -20.31 -11.22 -39.42
C SER A 527 -21.23 -10.01 -39.66
N GLU A 528 -22.52 -10.13 -39.30
CA GLU A 528 -23.53 -9.11 -39.62
C GLU A 528 -23.19 -7.73 -39.01
N CYS A 529 -23.43 -6.64 -39.77
CA CYS A 529 -22.98 -5.32 -39.33
C CYS A 529 -23.87 -4.13 -39.70
N HIS A 530 -23.82 -3.12 -38.82
CA HIS A 530 -24.38 -1.78 -39.07
C HIS A 530 -23.29 -0.71 -38.91
N GLY A 531 -22.68 -0.31 -40.04
CA GLY A 531 -21.72 0.79 -40.13
C GLY A 531 -20.26 0.36 -39.96
N ILE A 532 -19.53 0.22 -41.07
CA ILE A 532 -18.07 0.04 -41.12
C ILE A 532 -17.45 1.20 -41.92
N PRO A 533 -17.37 2.43 -41.37
CA PRO A 533 -16.72 3.54 -42.06
C PRO A 533 -15.20 3.53 -41.83
N ALA A 534 -14.44 3.51 -42.92
CA ALA A 534 -13.01 3.82 -42.91
C ALA A 534 -12.83 5.23 -43.52
N THR A 535 -12.20 6.16 -42.80
CA THR A 535 -12.17 7.59 -43.21
C THR A 535 -10.85 8.28 -42.88
N ALA A 536 -10.25 8.97 -43.85
CA ALA A 536 -9.10 9.86 -43.65
C ALA A 536 -9.42 11.31 -44.06
N SER A 537 -8.90 12.28 -43.32
CA SER A 537 -9.09 13.69 -43.63
C SER A 537 -8.00 14.31 -44.52
N THR A 538 -6.77 13.78 -44.47
CA THR A 538 -5.61 14.27 -45.23
C THR A 538 -4.95 13.14 -46.07
N GLU A 539 -3.64 13.20 -46.32
CA GLU A 539 -2.91 12.23 -47.16
C GLU A 539 -2.95 10.81 -46.55
N CYS A 540 -3.19 9.79 -47.37
CA CYS A 540 -3.34 8.43 -46.86
C CYS A 540 -2.94 7.31 -47.81
N HIS A 541 -2.36 6.24 -47.23
CA HIS A 541 -2.07 4.99 -47.94
C HIS A 541 -2.91 3.85 -47.34
N GLY A 542 -3.89 3.37 -48.09
CA GLY A 542 -4.72 2.21 -47.76
C GLY A 542 -5.86 2.51 -46.77
N ILE A 543 -6.99 3.05 -47.27
CA ILE A 543 -8.27 3.06 -46.56
C ILE A 543 -9.07 1.85 -46.99
N HIS A 544 -9.36 0.91 -46.08
CA HIS A 544 -10.05 -0.34 -46.40
C HIS A 544 -11.30 -0.51 -45.53
N ALA A 545 -12.48 -0.51 -46.13
CA ALA A 545 -13.72 -0.87 -45.46
C ALA A 545 -14.20 -2.24 -46.00
N THR A 546 -14.24 -3.27 -45.15
CA THR A 546 -14.44 -4.67 -45.59
C THR A 546 -15.46 -5.41 -44.73
N ALA A 547 -16.41 -6.09 -45.37
CA ALA A 547 -17.33 -7.03 -44.73
C ALA A 547 -17.36 -8.37 -45.47
N SER A 548 -17.46 -9.50 -44.74
CA SER A 548 -17.74 -10.80 -45.38
C SER A 548 -19.20 -11.26 -45.34
N SER A 549 -20.05 -10.63 -44.52
CA SER A 549 -21.43 -11.04 -44.20
C SER A 549 -22.43 -9.89 -44.44
N GLU A 550 -23.70 -10.04 -44.04
CA GLU A 550 -24.76 -9.06 -44.35
C GLU A 550 -24.52 -7.72 -43.63
N CYS A 551 -24.54 -6.60 -44.38
CA CYS A 551 -24.05 -5.32 -43.85
C CYS A 551 -24.73 -4.06 -44.39
N HIS A 552 -24.95 -3.10 -43.50
CA HIS A 552 -25.48 -1.77 -43.83
C HIS A 552 -24.42 -0.68 -43.61
N GLY A 553 -23.97 -0.05 -44.71
CA GLY A 553 -23.06 1.10 -44.70
C GLY A 553 -21.59 0.71 -44.53
N ILE A 554 -20.88 0.50 -45.63
CA ILE A 554 -19.43 0.23 -45.68
C ILE A 554 -18.73 1.35 -46.48
N PRO A 555 -18.66 2.60 -45.98
CA PRO A 555 -18.02 3.69 -46.70
C PRO A 555 -16.50 3.72 -46.48
N ALA A 556 -15.74 3.82 -47.57
CA ALA A 556 -14.31 4.13 -47.54
C ALA A 556 -14.10 5.53 -48.15
N THR A 557 -13.58 6.48 -47.37
CA THR A 557 -13.58 7.92 -47.75
C THR A 557 -12.27 8.63 -47.43
N ALA A 558 -11.68 9.35 -48.39
CA ALA A 558 -10.60 10.31 -48.17
C ALA A 558 -11.01 11.73 -48.62
N SER A 559 -10.63 12.77 -47.88
CA SER A 559 -10.80 14.15 -48.37
C SER A 559 -9.58 14.78 -49.08
N SER A 560 -8.40 14.15 -49.02
CA SER A 560 -7.18 14.61 -49.69
C SER A 560 -6.50 13.48 -50.50
N GLU A 561 -5.20 13.61 -50.76
CA GLU A 561 -4.43 12.72 -51.64
C GLU A 561 -4.38 11.28 -51.10
N CYS A 562 -4.53 10.27 -51.97
CA CYS A 562 -4.72 8.91 -51.49
C CYS A 562 -4.27 7.77 -52.43
N HIS A 563 -3.69 6.74 -51.83
CA HIS A 563 -3.30 5.49 -52.49
C HIS A 563 -4.10 4.31 -51.92
N GLY A 564 -5.12 3.86 -52.64
CA GLY A 564 -5.95 2.73 -52.30
C GLY A 564 -7.11 3.09 -51.36
N ILE A 565 -8.33 3.14 -51.91
CA ILE A 565 -9.59 3.22 -51.14
C ILE A 565 -10.53 2.05 -51.52
N PRO A 566 -10.29 0.79 -51.10
CA PRO A 566 -11.26 -0.29 -51.30
C PRO A 566 -12.43 -0.26 -50.31
N ALA A 567 -13.65 -0.31 -50.85
CA ALA A 567 -14.86 -0.65 -50.11
C ALA A 567 -15.39 -1.99 -50.65
N THR A 568 -15.39 -3.05 -49.83
CA THR A 568 -15.58 -4.43 -50.30
C THR A 568 -16.58 -5.22 -49.45
N ALA A 569 -17.52 -5.91 -50.10
CA ALA A 569 -18.43 -6.87 -49.47
C ALA A 569 -18.47 -8.21 -50.22
N SER A 570 -18.51 -9.35 -49.50
CA SER A 570 -18.79 -10.66 -50.12
C SER A 570 -20.23 -11.16 -50.02
N SER A 571 -21.07 -10.51 -49.21
CA SER A 571 -22.47 -10.89 -48.95
C SER A 571 -23.43 -9.69 -49.12
N GLU A 572 -24.71 -9.86 -48.80
CA GLU A 572 -25.74 -8.86 -49.15
C GLU A 572 -25.53 -7.53 -48.43
N CYS A 573 -25.58 -6.40 -49.16
CA CYS A 573 -25.16 -5.11 -48.61
C CYS A 573 -25.93 -3.89 -49.12
N HIS A 574 -26.08 -2.90 -48.24
CA HIS A 574 -26.68 -1.61 -48.53
C HIS A 574 -25.68 -0.48 -48.29
N GLY A 575 -25.25 0.20 -49.37
CA GLY A 575 -24.36 1.36 -49.32
C GLY A 575 -22.89 0.99 -49.15
N ILE A 576 -22.19 0.77 -50.26
CA ILE A 576 -20.73 0.54 -50.32
C ILE A 576 -20.07 1.68 -51.13
N PRO A 577 -20.00 2.92 -50.61
CA PRO A 577 -19.37 4.02 -51.33
C PRO A 577 -17.85 4.05 -51.12
N ALA A 578 -17.08 4.15 -52.21
CA ALA A 578 -15.66 4.47 -52.17
C ALA A 578 -15.46 5.89 -52.75
N THR A 579 -14.89 6.80 -51.96
CA THR A 579 -14.92 8.25 -52.24
C THR A 579 -13.58 8.93 -51.97
N ALA A 580 -13.09 9.72 -52.92
CA ALA A 580 -11.98 10.66 -52.73
C ALA A 580 -12.39 12.09 -53.15
N SER A 581 -11.98 13.13 -52.41
CA SER A 581 -12.13 14.51 -52.90
C SER A 581 -10.88 15.17 -53.48
N SER A 582 -9.71 14.52 -53.40
CA SER A 582 -8.48 14.95 -54.09
C SER A 582 -7.82 13.82 -54.90
N GLU A 583 -6.55 13.99 -55.28
CA GLU A 583 -5.83 13.13 -56.20
C GLU A 583 -5.73 11.68 -55.68
N CYS A 584 -5.98 10.70 -56.55
CA CYS A 584 -6.24 9.34 -56.09
C CYS A 584 -5.78 8.21 -57.02
N HIS A 585 -5.20 7.17 -56.42
CA HIS A 585 -4.78 5.94 -57.09
C HIS A 585 -5.51 4.72 -56.51
N GLY A 586 -6.45 4.16 -57.26
CA GLY A 586 -7.17 2.93 -56.93
C GLY A 586 -8.36 3.14 -55.99
N ILE A 587 -9.56 3.32 -56.54
CA ILE A 587 -10.83 3.40 -55.79
C ILE A 587 -11.77 2.27 -56.24
N PRO A 588 -11.61 1.02 -55.72
CA PRO A 588 -12.51 -0.09 -56.03
C PRO A 588 -13.65 -0.22 -55.01
N ALA A 589 -14.89 0.02 -55.44
CA ALA A 589 -16.10 -0.37 -54.72
C ALA A 589 -16.62 -1.71 -55.27
N THR A 590 -16.63 -2.77 -54.47
CA THR A 590 -16.79 -4.16 -54.96
C THR A 590 -17.78 -4.98 -54.13
N ALA A 591 -18.72 -5.65 -54.80
CA ALA A 591 -19.68 -6.58 -54.19
C ALA A 591 -19.69 -7.97 -54.85
N SER A 592 -19.73 -9.03 -54.05
CA SER A 592 -19.82 -10.41 -54.54
C SER A 592 -21.22 -11.02 -54.55
N SER A 593 -22.23 -10.36 -53.96
CA SER A 593 -23.64 -10.77 -54.01
C SER A 593 -24.58 -9.57 -54.24
N ALA A 594 -25.87 -9.71 -53.93
CA ALA A 594 -26.91 -8.70 -54.17
C ALA A 594 -26.68 -7.41 -53.36
N CYS A 595 -26.81 -6.25 -54.00
CA CYS A 595 -26.39 -4.98 -53.39
C CYS A 595 -27.14 -3.73 -53.88
N HIS A 596 -27.35 -2.78 -52.96
CA HIS A 596 -27.93 -1.47 -53.24
C HIS A 596 -26.95 -0.33 -52.97
N GLY A 597 -26.56 0.39 -54.03
CA GLY A 597 -25.72 1.59 -53.96
C GLY A 597 -24.24 1.29 -53.79
N ILE A 598 -23.52 1.08 -54.90
CA ILE A 598 -22.07 0.90 -54.94
C ILE A 598 -21.43 2.02 -55.80
N PRO A 599 -21.34 3.27 -55.29
CA PRO A 599 -20.70 4.36 -56.00
C PRO A 599 -19.19 4.37 -55.76
N ALA A 600 -18.41 4.52 -56.83
CA ALA A 600 -16.97 4.79 -56.75
C ALA A 600 -16.73 6.19 -57.34
N THR A 601 -16.25 7.14 -56.52
CA THR A 601 -16.26 8.57 -56.89
C THR A 601 -14.96 9.31 -56.54
N ALA A 602 -14.50 10.17 -57.45
CA ALA A 602 -13.39 11.10 -57.22
C ALA A 602 -13.75 12.51 -57.71
N SER A 603 -13.37 13.57 -56.98
CA SER A 603 -13.58 14.95 -57.44
C SER A 603 -12.38 15.65 -58.11
N SER A 604 -11.16 15.11 -58.01
CA SER A 604 -10.01 15.57 -58.81
C SER A 604 -9.31 14.41 -59.56
N GLU A 605 -8.01 14.53 -59.85
CA GLU A 605 -7.28 13.65 -60.77
C GLU A 605 -7.19 12.20 -60.26
N CYS A 606 -7.51 11.23 -61.13
CA CYS A 606 -7.73 9.86 -60.67
C CYS A 606 -7.24 8.75 -61.61
N HIS A 607 -6.67 7.71 -60.99
CA HIS A 607 -6.17 6.52 -61.69
C HIS A 607 -6.80 5.25 -61.10
N GLY A 608 -7.69 4.61 -61.88
CA GLY A 608 -8.31 3.34 -61.49
C GLY A 608 -9.48 3.47 -60.51
N ILE A 609 -10.54 4.18 -60.91
CA ILE A 609 -11.86 4.04 -60.25
C ILE A 609 -12.52 2.77 -60.79
N LEU A 610 -13.00 1.89 -59.92
CA LEU A 610 -13.70 0.67 -60.31
C LEU A 610 -14.97 0.48 -59.46
N ALA A 611 -16.11 0.24 -60.11
CA ALA A 611 -17.35 -0.10 -59.42
C ALA A 611 -17.90 -1.43 -59.96
N THR A 612 -17.95 -2.47 -59.12
CA THR A 612 -18.22 -3.87 -59.54
C THR A 612 -19.23 -4.58 -58.65
N ALA A 613 -20.21 -5.25 -59.25
CA ALA A 613 -21.09 -6.21 -58.54
C ALA A 613 -21.27 -7.52 -59.31
N SER A 614 -21.29 -8.63 -58.59
CA SER A 614 -21.42 -9.96 -59.20
C SER A 614 -22.88 -10.38 -59.42
N TYR A 615 -23.75 -10.09 -58.44
CA TYR A 615 -25.17 -10.47 -58.44
C TYR A 615 -26.11 -9.29 -58.14
N GLU A 616 -27.38 -9.45 -58.53
CA GLU A 616 -28.56 -8.55 -58.41
C GLU A 616 -28.30 -7.18 -57.76
N CYS A 617 -28.19 -6.13 -58.58
CA CYS A 617 -27.75 -4.82 -58.07
C CYS A 617 -28.56 -3.60 -58.53
N HIS A 618 -28.58 -2.58 -57.67
CA HIS A 618 -29.18 -1.28 -57.96
C HIS A 618 -28.20 -0.13 -57.71
N VAL A 619 -28.00 0.70 -58.74
CA VAL A 619 -27.17 1.92 -58.76
C VAL A 619 -25.68 1.65 -58.52
N ILE A 620 -24.93 1.55 -59.63
CA ILE A 620 -23.45 1.43 -59.66
C ILE A 620 -22.86 2.54 -60.54
N PRO A 621 -22.64 3.74 -59.99
CA PRO A 621 -22.01 4.83 -60.72
C PRO A 621 -20.51 4.92 -60.39
N ALA A 622 -19.67 4.90 -61.44
CA ALA A 622 -18.28 5.32 -61.36
C ALA A 622 -18.18 6.78 -61.86
N ILE A 623 -17.80 7.72 -60.99
CA ILE A 623 -17.87 9.17 -61.27
C ILE A 623 -16.52 9.86 -61.05
N ALA A 624 -16.08 10.64 -62.04
CA ALA A 624 -14.92 11.54 -61.93
C ALA A 624 -15.31 12.96 -62.38
N SER A 625 -14.80 14.01 -61.72
CA SER A 625 -15.02 15.40 -62.17
C SER A 625 -13.85 16.11 -62.87
N SER A 626 -12.62 15.57 -62.84
CA SER A 626 -11.48 16.07 -63.64
C SER A 626 -10.72 14.95 -64.38
N GLU A 627 -9.49 15.22 -64.83
CA GLU A 627 -8.69 14.30 -65.67
C GLU A 627 -8.46 12.94 -65.00
N CYS A 628 -8.76 11.85 -65.71
CA CYS A 628 -8.74 10.51 -65.13
C CYS A 628 -8.45 9.39 -66.14
N HIS A 629 -7.84 8.32 -65.64
CA HIS A 629 -7.46 7.13 -66.40
C HIS A 629 -8.04 5.85 -65.80
N GLY A 630 -8.79 5.10 -66.62
CA GLY A 630 -9.37 3.80 -66.23
C GLY A 630 -10.54 3.93 -65.25
N ILE A 631 -11.75 4.06 -65.79
CA ILE A 631 -13.01 4.13 -65.03
C ILE A 631 -13.99 3.05 -65.54
N PRO A 632 -13.90 1.78 -65.11
CA PRO A 632 -14.90 0.76 -65.43
C PRO A 632 -16.03 0.75 -64.39
N ALA A 633 -17.27 0.64 -64.86
CA ALA A 633 -18.40 0.17 -64.08
C ALA A 633 -18.86 -1.15 -64.72
N THR A 634 -18.90 -2.24 -63.93
CA THR A 634 -19.08 -3.60 -64.44
C THR A 634 -20.02 -4.44 -63.58
N ALA A 635 -20.85 -5.25 -64.22
CA ALA A 635 -21.68 -6.26 -63.55
C ALA A 635 -21.64 -7.59 -64.32
N SER A 636 -22.04 -8.69 -63.68
CA SER A 636 -22.14 -10.01 -64.33
C SER A 636 -23.54 -10.62 -64.36
N SER A 637 -24.58 -9.89 -63.92
CA SER A 637 -25.99 -10.33 -63.98
C SER A 637 -26.97 -9.14 -63.88
N GLU A 638 -28.23 -9.39 -63.51
CA GLU A 638 -29.33 -8.39 -63.61
C GLU A 638 -29.09 -7.17 -62.70
N CYS A 639 -28.78 -6.03 -63.31
CA CYS A 639 -28.35 -4.82 -62.62
C CYS A 639 -28.97 -3.56 -63.22
N HIS A 640 -29.46 -2.67 -62.36
CA HIS A 640 -30.22 -1.48 -62.75
C HIS A 640 -29.50 -0.19 -62.36
N GLY A 641 -29.17 0.65 -63.34
CA GLY A 641 -28.53 1.96 -63.10
C GLY A 641 -27.00 1.90 -62.97
N ILE A 642 -26.34 1.08 -63.78
CA ILE A 642 -24.88 1.15 -63.97
C ILE A 642 -24.55 2.41 -64.78
N SER A 643 -23.52 3.16 -64.41
CA SER A 643 -23.05 4.32 -65.17
C SER A 643 -21.55 4.58 -64.97
N ALA A 644 -20.87 5.06 -66.00
CA ALA A 644 -19.53 5.63 -65.90
C ALA A 644 -19.56 7.05 -66.48
N THR A 645 -19.21 8.05 -65.67
CA THR A 645 -19.37 9.48 -66.02
C THR A 645 -18.14 10.29 -65.66
N ALA A 646 -17.71 11.13 -66.61
CA ALA A 646 -16.55 12.01 -66.51
C ALA A 646 -16.88 13.40 -67.10
N SER A 647 -16.32 14.48 -66.55
CA SER A 647 -16.60 15.86 -67.01
C SER A 647 -15.44 16.63 -67.66
N SER A 648 -14.24 16.06 -67.78
CA SER A 648 -13.13 16.64 -68.56
C SER A 648 -12.34 15.56 -69.35
N GLU A 649 -11.05 15.77 -69.64
CA GLU A 649 -10.20 14.91 -70.48
C GLU A 649 -9.90 13.55 -69.81
N CYS A 650 -10.83 12.61 -69.90
CA CYS A 650 -10.72 11.28 -69.29
C CYS A 650 -10.59 10.18 -70.34
N HIS A 651 -9.62 9.27 -70.14
CA HIS A 651 -9.42 8.10 -70.99
C HIS A 651 -10.17 6.89 -70.42
N GLY A 652 -11.48 6.84 -70.67
CA GLY A 652 -12.37 5.77 -70.21
C GLY A 652 -12.37 4.51 -71.09
N ILE A 653 -12.73 3.39 -70.47
CA ILE A 653 -13.14 2.15 -71.14
C ILE A 653 -14.67 2.07 -70.97
N PRO A 654 -15.46 1.77 -72.03
CA PRO A 654 -16.92 1.75 -71.89
C PRO A 654 -17.39 0.67 -70.91
N ALA A 655 -18.42 0.99 -70.12
CA ALA A 655 -19.05 0.06 -69.19
C ALA A 655 -19.58 -1.19 -69.92
N THR A 656 -19.37 -2.36 -69.32
CA THR A 656 -19.85 -3.65 -69.83
C THR A 656 -20.76 -4.31 -68.81
N ALA A 657 -21.93 -4.74 -69.29
CA ALA A 657 -22.89 -5.60 -68.60
C ALA A 657 -22.91 -7.00 -69.26
#